data_AF-A0A3N5VX84-F1
#
_entry.id   AF-A0A3N5VX84-F1
#
_cell.length_a   1.000
_cell.length_b   1.000
_cell.length_c   1.000
_cell.angle_alpha   90.00
_cell.angle_beta   90.00
_cell.angle_gamma   90.00
#
_symmetry.space_group_name_H-M   'P 1'
#
loop_
_entity.id
_entity.type
_entity.pdbx_description
1 polymer ?
#
loop_
_entity_poly.entity_id
_entity_poly.type
_entity_poly.pdbx_seq_one_letter_code
_entity_poly.pdbx_strand_id
1 'polypeptide(L)'
;MHSPALAIAWEFHRRHRWGLVALAGYVLVGATFKLLILGPGYTITLDPPDSMAAVIIVPFSALFMYFLAVFSFGFAGDFAARQSIYPARMFALPMTTAALTGWPMLYGTVAMASLWLLTAFLARLVGGIDVPWIWPALYAAAFLAWTQVLAWMPYGVRGLRVIVAVLWLATINAVVFNTIYYQVPEHLMVAVLAPQLPLAYLCARFAVARARRGDVPDWWGMFARLGPIGHALPRRRDHLPSPARAQMWFEWRRHGRSLPVWVGILLPFELALLLVPGNDTPTLTFYTLLVGLLTPPFMAAFAAATVRKSNSSVSDSYGVTPFIATRPLTSATLVVAKLIMAIWSTLAAWLLVLVAIPLGLTLSGTWPVVTEWARQGIEVIGVPRACAVVLLGLSGLMVSTWRQLVQGLCIGLTGRDWLVKSSVFLRLSLLIFILPTAHWIFEHPSAMGALLDALPWLLAALVGFKMSAAAWIAMRLYRDRLLRDRVIITGAACWLVVVLALYGLLVWLVSTPPFIPRYLPALAAILAIPLARPSAAPLALAWNRHRGARRDAATESTTTFKKRRSVIGVVLVLIGLPVALALVEAVSFFVLNRNNGTIVSSNQEREYLLYVPRSYDRNKPTPLVISMHGAGTWPALQMNLSRWNRLAEEQGFIVVYPSGTDFPRIWHAQLPGAGLTADVRFISELIDTLEATYHIDPSRIYADGLSNGGGMAFVLSCTLSDRIAAVGMVGSAQFLPWSWCTDQRAVPMIAFHGTADRVTPYHGGLSSVAPNPFPDIPTWVANWARRNRCAPTPVDSEVAPDVIRRTYANCADHADVVLYTVEGGGHSWPGGEPVPEWLCGPTSRSVDATRQMWAFFREHRLRGAQTVAQQR
;
A
#
# COMPACT_ATOMS: atom_id res chain seq x y z
N MET A 1 -53.38 -2.72 2.25
CA MET A 1 -52.74 -2.72 0.91
C MET A 1 -53.61 -3.55 0.00
N HIS A 2 -54.03 -3.02 -1.15
CA HIS A 2 -55.09 -3.60 -1.98
C HIS A 2 -54.63 -4.72 -2.93
N SER A 3 -53.33 -5.03 -3.02
CA SER A 3 -52.85 -6.17 -3.83
C SER A 3 -51.63 -6.88 -3.20
N PRO A 4 -51.49 -8.21 -3.41
CA PRO A 4 -50.29 -9.00 -3.14
C PRO A 4 -48.99 -8.37 -3.64
N ALA A 5 -49.03 -7.82 -4.86
CA ALA A 5 -47.91 -7.17 -5.52
C ALA A 5 -47.41 -5.97 -4.71
N LEU A 6 -48.32 -5.04 -4.36
CA LEU A 6 -48.00 -3.84 -3.60
C LEU A 6 -47.50 -4.15 -2.18
N ALA A 7 -48.00 -5.22 -1.55
CA ALA A 7 -47.55 -5.64 -0.23
C ALA A 7 -46.09 -6.12 -0.23
N ILE A 8 -45.73 -6.94 -1.22
CA ILE A 8 -44.36 -7.45 -1.40
C ILE A 8 -43.42 -6.31 -1.79
N ALA A 9 -43.82 -5.44 -2.71
CA ALA A 9 -43.05 -4.28 -3.12
C ALA A 9 -42.78 -3.33 -1.93
N TRP A 10 -43.79 -3.09 -1.09
CA TRP A 10 -43.64 -2.26 0.10
C TRP A 10 -42.72 -2.90 1.16
N GLU A 11 -42.73 -4.23 1.33
CA GLU A 11 -41.79 -4.91 2.23
C GLU A 11 -40.34 -4.69 1.78
N PHE A 12 -40.05 -4.85 0.49
CA PHE A 12 -38.72 -4.58 -0.05
C PHE A 12 -38.32 -3.12 0.15
N HIS A 13 -39.18 -2.18 -0.22
CA HIS A 13 -38.90 -0.75 -0.06
C HIS A 13 -38.63 -0.39 1.41
N ARG A 14 -39.51 -0.76 2.34
CA ARG A 14 -39.38 -0.41 3.76
C ARG A 14 -38.12 -0.96 4.40
N ARG A 15 -37.72 -2.20 4.07
CA ARG A 15 -36.54 -2.85 4.65
C ARG A 15 -35.23 -2.36 4.04
N HIS A 16 -35.24 -1.96 2.77
CA HIS A 16 -34.02 -1.74 1.99
C HIS A 16 -33.84 -0.30 1.49
N ARG A 17 -34.77 0.63 1.78
CA ARG A 17 -34.72 2.05 1.34
C ARG A 17 -33.39 2.74 1.62
N TRP A 18 -32.79 2.51 2.79
CA TRP A 18 -31.51 3.14 3.15
C TRP A 18 -30.33 2.56 2.38
N GLY A 19 -30.37 1.27 2.03
CA GLY A 19 -29.38 0.67 1.14
C GLY A 19 -29.48 1.23 -0.27
N LEU A 20 -30.70 1.45 -0.77
CA LEU A 20 -30.94 2.07 -2.07
C LEU A 20 -30.50 3.55 -2.10
N VAL A 21 -30.79 4.32 -1.04
CA VAL A 21 -30.37 5.73 -0.93
C VAL A 21 -28.85 5.86 -0.82
N ALA A 22 -28.20 5.03 0.01
CA ALA A 22 -26.74 5.04 0.15
C ALA A 22 -26.05 4.75 -1.19
N LEU A 23 -26.66 3.87 -1.99
CA LEU A 23 -26.13 3.45 -3.26
C LEU A 23 -26.37 4.46 -4.38
N ALA A 24 -27.55 5.11 -4.41
CA ALA A 24 -27.80 6.24 -5.28
C ALA A 24 -26.81 7.40 -4.99
N GLY A 25 -26.58 7.70 -3.70
CA GLY A 25 -25.56 8.66 -3.28
C GLY A 25 -24.16 8.25 -3.73
N TYR A 26 -23.83 6.96 -3.69
CA TYR A 26 -22.54 6.46 -4.15
C TYR A 26 -22.34 6.66 -5.67
N VAL A 27 -23.33 6.30 -6.49
CA VAL A 27 -23.27 6.52 -7.96
C VAL A 27 -23.15 8.01 -8.28
N LEU A 28 -23.86 8.86 -7.51
CA LEU A 28 -23.81 10.31 -7.67
C LEU A 28 -22.42 10.87 -7.32
N VAL A 29 -21.80 10.42 -6.23
CA VAL A 29 -20.42 10.78 -5.87
C VAL A 29 -19.43 10.32 -6.94
N GLY A 30 -19.56 9.11 -7.48
CA GLY A 30 -18.71 8.62 -8.57
C GLY A 30 -18.82 9.47 -9.84
N ALA A 31 -20.04 9.85 -10.23
CA ALA A 31 -20.28 10.74 -11.36
C ALA A 31 -19.72 12.15 -11.11
N THR A 32 -19.92 12.70 -9.91
CA THR A 32 -19.39 14.02 -9.52
C THR A 32 -17.86 14.02 -9.47
N PHE A 33 -17.23 12.97 -8.95
CA PHE A 33 -15.77 12.82 -8.93
C PHE A 33 -15.19 12.90 -10.34
N LYS A 34 -15.78 12.18 -11.31
CA LYS A 34 -15.33 12.27 -12.70
C LYS A 34 -15.48 13.68 -13.27
N LEU A 35 -16.67 14.27 -13.11
CA LEU A 35 -16.98 15.57 -13.71
C LEU A 35 -16.15 16.71 -13.11
N LEU A 36 -15.87 16.69 -11.80
CA LEU A 36 -15.19 17.78 -11.10
C LEU A 36 -13.68 17.59 -10.95
N ILE A 37 -13.19 16.35 -10.84
CA ILE A 37 -11.77 16.08 -10.55
C ILE A 37 -11.01 15.61 -11.79
N LEU A 38 -11.59 14.68 -12.58
CA LEU A 38 -10.91 14.14 -13.77
C LEU A 38 -11.09 15.01 -15.01
N GLY A 39 -12.11 15.87 -15.04
CA GLY A 39 -12.42 16.76 -16.15
C GLY A 39 -13.14 16.07 -17.32
N PRO A 40 -13.75 16.85 -18.23
CA PRO A 40 -14.62 16.32 -19.30
C PRO A 40 -13.87 15.53 -20.40
N GLY A 41 -12.56 15.66 -20.52
CA GLY A 41 -11.74 15.01 -21.55
C GLY A 41 -11.17 13.63 -21.19
N TYR A 42 -11.33 13.16 -19.94
CA TYR A 42 -10.73 11.89 -19.50
C TYR A 42 -11.57 10.68 -19.95
N THR A 43 -11.02 9.89 -20.88
CA THR A 43 -11.60 8.63 -21.37
C THR A 43 -11.21 7.49 -20.43
N ILE A 44 -12.20 6.75 -19.93
CA ILE A 44 -11.95 5.56 -19.08
C ILE A 44 -11.89 4.37 -20.02
N THR A 45 -10.73 3.75 -20.18
CA THR A 45 -10.62 2.51 -20.96
C THR A 45 -10.84 1.29 -20.06
N LEU A 46 -11.36 0.19 -20.62
CA LEU A 46 -11.55 -1.08 -19.89
C LEU A 46 -10.38 -2.04 -20.05
N ASP A 47 -9.34 -1.64 -20.79
CA ASP A 47 -8.17 -2.47 -21.06
C ASP A 47 -7.18 -2.32 -19.89
N PRO A 48 -6.66 -3.41 -19.30
CA PRO A 48 -5.56 -3.31 -18.35
C PRO A 48 -4.37 -2.60 -19.04
N PRO A 49 -3.77 -1.56 -18.42
CA PRO A 49 -3.71 -1.31 -16.99
C PRO A 49 -4.55 -0.12 -16.51
N ASP A 50 -5.68 0.21 -17.14
CA ASP A 50 -6.42 1.43 -16.78
C ASP A 50 -7.28 1.25 -15.50
N SER A 51 -6.67 1.50 -14.34
CA SER A 51 -7.25 1.28 -12.99
C SER A 51 -8.53 2.06 -12.67
N MET A 52 -8.86 3.09 -13.47
CA MET A 52 -10.05 3.93 -13.29
C MET A 52 -11.34 3.18 -13.62
N ALA A 53 -11.28 2.12 -14.43
CA ALA A 53 -12.41 1.23 -14.67
C ALA A 53 -12.98 0.66 -13.36
N ALA A 54 -12.13 0.41 -12.35
CA ALA A 54 -12.56 -0.10 -11.06
C ALA A 54 -13.46 0.86 -10.27
N VAL A 55 -13.34 2.17 -10.46
CA VAL A 55 -14.21 3.19 -9.82
C VAL A 55 -15.66 3.03 -10.27
N ILE A 56 -15.87 2.57 -11.51
CA ILE A 56 -17.19 2.31 -12.08
C ILE A 56 -17.61 0.85 -11.80
N ILE A 57 -16.73 -0.12 -12.07
CA ILE A 57 -17.05 -1.55 -11.99
C ILE A 57 -17.37 -2.00 -10.57
N VAL A 58 -16.62 -1.56 -9.55
CA VAL A 58 -16.81 -2.10 -8.19
C VAL A 58 -18.14 -1.66 -7.55
N PRO A 59 -18.61 -0.42 -7.71
CA PRO A 59 -19.93 -0.02 -7.23
C PRO A 59 -21.07 -0.78 -7.90
N PHE A 60 -20.97 -1.01 -9.22
CA PHE A 60 -21.94 -1.83 -9.94
C PHE A 60 -21.91 -3.28 -9.49
N SER A 61 -20.72 -3.84 -9.25
CA SER A 61 -20.54 -5.18 -8.68
C SER A 61 -21.12 -5.28 -7.26
N ALA A 62 -20.93 -4.26 -6.42
CA ALA A 62 -21.49 -4.20 -5.09
C ALA A 62 -23.02 -4.09 -5.12
N LEU A 63 -23.57 -3.28 -6.03
CA LEU A 63 -25.01 -3.14 -6.26
C LEU A 63 -25.63 -4.44 -6.75
N PHE A 64 -24.95 -5.11 -7.69
CA PHE A 64 -25.33 -6.44 -8.16
C PHE A 64 -25.40 -7.45 -7.01
N MET A 65 -24.35 -7.52 -6.18
CA MET A 65 -24.35 -8.41 -5.00
C MET A 65 -25.40 -8.03 -3.96
N TYR A 66 -25.67 -6.73 -3.79
CA TYR A 66 -26.74 -6.26 -2.91
C TYR A 66 -28.12 -6.69 -3.43
N PHE A 67 -28.43 -6.48 -4.71
CA PHE A 67 -29.69 -6.94 -5.32
C PHE A 67 -29.83 -8.45 -5.23
N LEU A 68 -28.75 -9.18 -5.51
CA LEU A 68 -28.69 -10.62 -5.34
C LEU A 68 -29.11 -11.03 -3.91
N ALA A 69 -28.51 -10.42 -2.89
CA ALA A 69 -28.80 -10.74 -1.49
C ALA A 69 -30.20 -10.28 -1.03
N VAL A 70 -30.72 -9.16 -1.54
CA VAL A 70 -32.07 -8.66 -1.23
C VAL A 70 -33.14 -9.57 -1.83
N PHE A 71 -33.10 -9.79 -3.15
CA PHE A 71 -34.16 -10.47 -3.87
C PHE A 71 -34.10 -12.00 -3.74
N SER A 72 -32.96 -12.58 -3.37
CA SER A 72 -32.87 -13.99 -2.95
C SER A 72 -33.29 -14.24 -1.50
N PHE A 73 -33.55 -13.18 -0.73
CA PHE A 73 -33.69 -13.23 0.74
C PHE A 73 -32.42 -13.71 1.47
N GLY A 74 -31.25 -13.62 0.84
CA GLY A 74 -29.97 -14.03 1.42
C GLY A 74 -29.62 -13.35 2.75
N PHE A 75 -30.08 -12.12 3.00
CA PHE A 75 -29.89 -11.45 4.29
C PHE A 75 -30.73 -12.04 5.44
N ALA A 76 -31.76 -12.83 5.14
CA ALA A 76 -32.71 -13.35 6.12
C ALA A 76 -32.54 -14.84 6.43
N GLY A 77 -31.83 -15.60 5.59
CA GLY A 77 -31.71 -17.07 5.73
C GLY A 77 -30.29 -17.57 5.99
N ASP A 78 -30.22 -18.78 6.53
CA ASP A 78 -28.97 -19.49 6.79
C ASP A 78 -28.60 -20.39 5.59
N PHE A 79 -27.52 -20.03 4.90
CA PHE A 79 -27.02 -20.82 3.76
C PHE A 79 -26.56 -22.23 4.15
N ALA A 80 -26.18 -22.47 5.41
CA ALA A 80 -25.78 -23.78 5.88
C ALA A 80 -26.97 -24.64 6.36
N ALA A 81 -28.15 -24.06 6.55
CA ALA A 81 -29.34 -24.77 7.00
C ALA A 81 -29.92 -25.69 5.91
N ARG A 82 -30.53 -26.79 6.35
CA ARG A 82 -31.33 -27.69 5.49
C ARG A 82 -32.62 -27.02 4.99
N GLN A 83 -33.19 -26.14 5.81
CA GLN A 83 -34.42 -25.43 5.52
C GLN A 83 -34.21 -24.38 4.42
N SER A 84 -35.27 -24.06 3.70
CA SER A 84 -35.28 -23.00 2.70
C SER A 84 -34.89 -21.64 3.32
N ILE A 85 -34.21 -20.80 2.55
CA ILE A 85 -33.94 -19.39 2.90
C ILE A 85 -35.22 -18.55 2.81
N TYR A 86 -36.26 -19.05 2.12
CA TYR A 86 -37.49 -18.31 1.91
C TYR A 86 -38.13 -17.94 3.27
N PRO A 87 -38.45 -16.65 3.52
CA PRO A 87 -38.85 -16.21 4.84
C PRO A 87 -40.14 -16.87 5.33
N ALA A 88 -40.09 -17.57 6.48
CA ALA A 88 -41.25 -18.26 7.04
C ALA A 88 -42.47 -17.34 7.27
N ARG A 89 -42.24 -16.07 7.63
CA ARG A 89 -43.30 -15.06 7.80
C ARG A 89 -44.13 -14.81 6.53
N MET A 90 -43.56 -15.03 5.35
CA MET A 90 -44.26 -14.85 4.09
C MET A 90 -45.29 -15.96 3.85
N PHE A 91 -45.07 -17.15 4.42
CA PHE A 91 -46.03 -18.26 4.33
C PHE A 91 -47.30 -18.02 5.15
N ALA A 92 -47.28 -17.08 6.10
CA ALA A 92 -48.44 -16.66 6.87
C ALA A 92 -49.38 -15.73 6.09
N LEU A 93 -48.95 -15.21 4.93
CA LEU A 93 -49.77 -14.34 4.09
C LEU A 93 -50.81 -15.18 3.33
N PRO A 94 -52.07 -14.71 3.19
CA PRO A 94 -53.14 -15.42 2.49
C PRO A 94 -52.99 -15.32 0.97
N MET A 95 -51.88 -15.86 0.45
CA MET A 95 -51.51 -15.81 -0.97
C MET A 95 -51.24 -17.20 -1.53
N THR A 96 -51.45 -17.34 -2.83
CA THR A 96 -51.07 -18.56 -3.56
C THR A 96 -49.54 -18.67 -3.62
N THR A 97 -49.03 -19.90 -3.71
CA THR A 97 -47.59 -20.13 -3.88
C THR A 97 -47.09 -19.47 -5.18
N ALA A 98 -47.91 -19.45 -6.24
CA ALA A 98 -47.59 -18.75 -7.49
C ALA A 98 -47.34 -17.25 -7.26
N ALA A 99 -48.19 -16.58 -6.48
CA ALA A 99 -48.01 -15.16 -6.15
C ALA A 99 -46.80 -14.91 -5.22
N LEU A 100 -46.59 -15.78 -4.23
CA LEU A 100 -45.43 -15.73 -3.34
C LEU A 100 -44.11 -15.90 -4.08
N THR A 101 -44.06 -16.73 -5.11
CA THR A 101 -42.87 -16.91 -5.93
C THR A 101 -42.74 -15.83 -7.01
N GLY A 102 -43.82 -15.55 -7.74
CA GLY A 102 -43.78 -14.73 -8.95
C GLY A 102 -43.41 -13.27 -8.70
N TRP A 103 -44.00 -12.62 -7.69
CA TRP A 103 -43.74 -11.20 -7.43
C TRP A 103 -42.30 -10.91 -6.99
N PRO A 104 -41.69 -11.64 -6.03
CA PRO A 104 -40.28 -11.44 -5.68
C PRO A 104 -39.32 -11.75 -6.83
N MET A 105 -39.61 -12.76 -7.66
CA MET A 105 -38.79 -13.04 -8.85
C MET A 105 -38.89 -11.92 -9.86
N LEU A 106 -40.10 -11.47 -10.22
CA LEU A 106 -40.32 -10.40 -11.18
C LEU A 106 -39.65 -9.09 -10.76
N TYR A 107 -39.83 -8.67 -9.50
CA TYR A 107 -39.18 -7.46 -9.00
C TYR A 107 -37.66 -7.57 -9.02
N GLY A 108 -37.12 -8.74 -8.65
CA GLY A 108 -35.69 -8.98 -8.67
C GLY A 108 -35.11 -8.97 -10.08
N THR A 109 -35.69 -9.73 -11.01
CA THR A 109 -35.17 -9.88 -12.37
C THR A 109 -35.25 -8.56 -13.14
N VAL A 110 -36.34 -7.80 -12.98
CA VAL A 110 -36.48 -6.45 -13.56
C VAL A 110 -35.42 -5.53 -12.96
N ALA A 111 -35.26 -5.49 -11.64
CA ALA A 111 -34.24 -4.64 -11.00
C ALA A 111 -32.82 -4.99 -11.46
N MET A 112 -32.53 -6.28 -11.63
CA MET A 112 -31.22 -6.76 -12.07
C MET A 112 -30.94 -6.46 -13.55
N ALA A 113 -31.94 -6.58 -14.42
CA ALA A 113 -31.82 -6.19 -15.83
C ALA A 113 -31.66 -4.66 -15.96
N SER A 114 -32.47 -3.88 -15.25
CA SER A 114 -32.36 -2.41 -15.22
C SER A 114 -31.00 -1.94 -14.71
N LEU A 115 -30.40 -2.66 -13.76
CA LEU A 115 -29.06 -2.37 -13.29
C LEU A 115 -28.02 -2.47 -14.41
N TRP A 116 -28.04 -3.53 -15.21
CA TRP A 116 -27.14 -3.65 -16.36
C TRP A 116 -27.40 -2.55 -17.40
N LEU A 117 -28.66 -2.30 -17.75
CA LEU A 117 -29.01 -1.28 -18.74
C LEU A 117 -28.55 0.12 -18.31
N LEU A 118 -28.68 0.45 -17.03
CA LEU A 118 -28.16 1.70 -16.48
C LEU A 118 -26.62 1.73 -16.52
N THR A 119 -25.97 0.60 -16.25
CA THR A 119 -24.50 0.46 -16.33
C THR A 119 -24.02 0.67 -17.76
N ALA A 120 -24.66 0.04 -18.74
CA ALA A 120 -24.35 0.16 -20.16
C ALA A 120 -24.58 1.60 -20.67
N PHE A 121 -25.68 2.23 -20.25
CA PHE A 121 -25.95 3.63 -20.55
C PHE A 121 -24.85 4.55 -20.00
N LEU A 122 -24.45 4.36 -18.74
CA LEU A 122 -23.39 5.15 -18.12
C LEU A 122 -22.02 4.86 -18.74
N ALA A 123 -21.71 3.60 -19.06
CA ALA A 123 -20.45 3.23 -19.73
C ALA A 123 -20.31 3.92 -21.09
N ARG A 124 -21.40 4.06 -21.85
CA ARG A 124 -21.40 4.82 -23.11
C ARG A 124 -21.35 6.33 -22.89
N LEU A 125 -22.22 6.87 -22.03
CA LEU A 125 -22.31 8.32 -21.77
C LEU A 125 -21.03 8.88 -21.15
N VAL A 126 -20.44 8.11 -20.25
CA VAL A 126 -19.30 8.53 -19.43
C VAL A 126 -17.99 7.96 -19.96
N GLY A 127 -17.94 6.69 -20.37
CA GLY A 127 -16.70 6.03 -20.78
C GLY A 127 -16.43 6.06 -22.28
N GLY A 128 -17.42 6.37 -23.13
CA GLY A 128 -17.30 6.19 -24.58
C GLY A 128 -17.17 4.72 -25.01
N ILE A 129 -17.41 3.78 -24.10
CA ILE A 129 -17.23 2.35 -24.31
C ILE A 129 -18.51 1.77 -24.90
N ASP A 130 -18.40 1.06 -26.01
CA ASP A 130 -19.52 0.30 -26.55
C ASP A 130 -19.63 -1.08 -25.87
N VAL A 131 -20.73 -1.31 -25.15
CA VAL A 131 -21.04 -2.59 -24.50
C VAL A 131 -22.41 -3.14 -24.95
N PRO A 132 -22.60 -4.47 -25.01
CA PRO A 132 -23.87 -5.08 -25.37
C PRO A 132 -24.99 -4.77 -24.37
N TRP A 133 -26.21 -4.53 -24.87
CA TRP A 133 -27.35 -4.16 -24.02
C TRP A 133 -28.13 -5.37 -23.52
N ILE A 134 -28.42 -6.33 -24.41
CA ILE A 134 -29.54 -7.24 -24.21
C ILE A 134 -29.08 -8.51 -23.50
N TRP A 135 -28.07 -9.20 -24.04
CA TRP A 135 -27.66 -10.48 -23.48
C TRP A 135 -27.12 -10.38 -22.04
N PRO A 136 -26.35 -9.36 -21.61
CA PRO A 136 -25.87 -9.33 -20.23
C PRO A 136 -26.96 -8.91 -19.24
N ALA A 137 -27.95 -8.10 -19.68
CA ALA A 137 -29.14 -7.82 -18.86
C ALA A 137 -29.97 -9.09 -18.62
N LEU A 138 -30.20 -9.89 -19.68
CA LEU A 138 -30.87 -11.18 -19.58
C LEU A 138 -30.06 -12.16 -18.73
N TYR A 139 -28.74 -12.17 -18.88
CA TYR A 139 -27.84 -13.00 -18.09
C TYR A 139 -27.94 -12.67 -16.60
N ALA A 140 -27.86 -11.40 -16.24
CA ALA A 140 -27.97 -10.93 -14.86
C ALA A 140 -29.34 -11.29 -14.24
N ALA A 141 -30.42 -11.13 -15.01
CA ALA A 141 -31.76 -11.56 -14.60
C ALA A 141 -31.87 -13.08 -14.41
N ALA A 142 -31.40 -13.88 -15.37
CA ALA A 142 -31.40 -15.33 -15.30
C ALA A 142 -30.56 -15.85 -14.13
N PHE A 143 -29.41 -15.21 -13.89
CA PHE A 143 -28.54 -15.49 -12.76
C PHE A 143 -29.25 -15.31 -11.41
N LEU A 144 -29.93 -14.17 -11.22
CA LEU A 144 -30.70 -13.92 -10.01
C LEU A 144 -31.84 -14.95 -9.86
N ALA A 145 -32.57 -15.23 -10.94
CA ALA A 145 -33.69 -16.16 -10.93
C ALA A 145 -33.27 -17.57 -10.50
N TRP A 146 -32.16 -18.08 -11.05
CA TRP A 146 -31.61 -19.37 -10.64
C TRP A 146 -31.02 -19.34 -9.23
N THR A 147 -30.40 -18.22 -8.82
CA THR A 147 -29.96 -18.06 -7.42
C THR A 147 -31.14 -18.09 -6.45
N GLN A 148 -32.30 -17.52 -6.82
CA GLN A 148 -33.54 -17.63 -6.06
C GLN A 148 -34.02 -19.09 -5.97
N VAL A 149 -34.01 -19.84 -7.07
CA VAL A 149 -34.34 -21.29 -7.06
C VAL A 149 -33.47 -22.02 -6.05
N LEU A 150 -32.15 -21.85 -6.15
CA LEU A 150 -31.17 -22.54 -5.30
C LEU A 150 -31.30 -22.10 -3.84
N ALA A 151 -31.49 -20.81 -3.57
CA ALA A 151 -31.68 -20.31 -2.22
C ALA A 151 -32.98 -20.84 -1.58
N TRP A 152 -34.07 -20.85 -2.35
CA TRP A 152 -35.40 -21.20 -1.86
C TRP A 152 -35.65 -22.71 -1.80
N MET A 153 -34.79 -23.52 -2.41
CA MET A 153 -34.85 -24.97 -2.33
C MET A 153 -34.45 -25.46 -0.92
N PRO A 154 -35.26 -26.32 -0.27
CA PRO A 154 -34.81 -27.07 0.90
C PRO A 154 -33.87 -28.21 0.49
N TYR A 155 -32.76 -28.37 1.20
CA TYR A 155 -31.73 -29.39 0.92
C TYR A 155 -31.68 -30.42 2.04
N GLY A 156 -31.39 -31.68 1.69
CA GLY A 156 -31.33 -32.74 2.69
C GLY A 156 -30.06 -32.77 3.54
N VAL A 157 -29.02 -32.05 3.12
CA VAL A 157 -27.72 -32.01 3.81
C VAL A 157 -27.40 -30.58 4.21
N ARG A 158 -26.88 -30.39 5.44
CA ARG A 158 -26.42 -29.07 5.91
C ARG A 158 -25.20 -28.64 5.10
N GLY A 159 -25.15 -27.38 4.69
CA GLY A 159 -24.04 -26.82 3.91
C GLY A 159 -24.06 -27.17 2.41
N LEU A 160 -24.90 -28.09 1.94
CA LEU A 160 -24.94 -28.44 0.52
C LEU A 160 -25.31 -27.25 -0.38
N ARG A 161 -26.20 -26.37 0.08
CA ARG A 161 -26.53 -25.13 -0.64
C ARG A 161 -25.29 -24.29 -0.95
N VAL A 162 -24.31 -24.27 -0.05
CA VAL A 162 -23.04 -23.54 -0.26
C VAL A 162 -22.25 -24.16 -1.40
N ILE A 163 -22.12 -25.49 -1.42
CA ILE A 163 -21.42 -26.21 -2.50
C ILE A 163 -22.12 -25.94 -3.83
N VAL A 164 -23.44 -26.03 -3.87
CA VAL A 164 -24.23 -25.75 -5.07
C VAL A 164 -24.10 -24.29 -5.51
N ALA A 165 -24.05 -23.34 -4.58
CA ALA A 165 -23.83 -21.93 -4.90
C ALA A 165 -22.43 -21.67 -5.48
N VAL A 166 -21.39 -22.36 -4.97
CA VAL A 166 -20.01 -22.25 -5.49
C VAL A 166 -19.92 -22.85 -6.90
N LEU A 167 -20.48 -24.04 -7.11
CA LEU A 167 -20.53 -24.66 -8.44
C LEU A 167 -21.31 -23.80 -9.43
N TRP A 168 -22.42 -23.21 -8.99
CA TRP A 168 -23.20 -22.28 -9.78
C TRP A 168 -22.37 -21.05 -10.22
N LEU A 169 -21.65 -20.43 -9.29
CA LEU A 169 -20.70 -19.33 -9.59
C LEU A 169 -19.61 -19.75 -10.60
N ALA A 170 -19.09 -20.97 -10.51
CA ALA A 170 -18.11 -21.47 -11.47
C ALA A 170 -18.70 -21.66 -12.88
N THR A 171 -19.91 -22.22 -12.99
CA THR A 171 -20.63 -22.36 -14.27
C THR A 171 -20.88 -21.00 -14.92
N ILE A 172 -21.20 -19.98 -14.13
CA ILE A 172 -21.43 -18.60 -14.58
C ILE A 172 -20.16 -18.00 -15.17
N ASN A 173 -19.06 -18.05 -14.42
CA ASN A 173 -17.78 -17.53 -14.90
C ASN A 173 -17.35 -18.24 -16.19
N ALA A 174 -17.56 -19.55 -16.28
CA ALA A 174 -17.31 -20.30 -17.49
C ALA A 174 -18.16 -19.77 -18.66
N VAL A 175 -19.46 -19.54 -18.49
CA VAL A 175 -20.30 -19.00 -19.58
C VAL A 175 -19.77 -17.65 -20.07
N VAL A 176 -19.49 -16.69 -19.17
CA VAL A 176 -18.97 -15.37 -19.56
C VAL A 176 -17.63 -15.48 -20.28
N PHE A 177 -16.69 -16.26 -19.73
CA PHE A 177 -15.36 -16.44 -20.32
C PHE A 177 -15.44 -17.08 -21.71
N ASN A 178 -16.21 -18.16 -21.85
CA ASN A 178 -16.41 -18.82 -23.14
C ASN A 178 -17.10 -17.91 -24.16
N THR A 179 -18.10 -17.12 -23.75
CA THR A 179 -18.77 -16.15 -24.63
C THR A 179 -17.81 -15.11 -25.19
N ILE A 180 -16.93 -14.55 -24.34
CA ILE A 180 -15.93 -13.56 -24.75
C ILE A 180 -14.86 -14.21 -25.61
N TYR A 181 -14.30 -15.33 -25.16
CA TYR A 181 -13.20 -16.02 -25.83
C TYR A 181 -13.59 -16.53 -27.23
N TYR A 182 -14.78 -17.09 -27.38
CA TYR A 182 -15.29 -17.60 -28.66
C TYR A 182 -16.11 -16.58 -29.46
N GLN A 183 -16.18 -15.32 -29.00
CA GLN A 183 -16.93 -14.24 -29.66
C GLN A 183 -18.36 -14.63 -30.06
N VAL A 184 -19.09 -15.26 -29.14
CA VAL A 184 -20.42 -15.81 -29.41
C VAL A 184 -21.41 -14.68 -29.76
N PRO A 185 -22.18 -14.80 -30.87
CA PRO A 185 -23.06 -13.72 -31.30
C PRO A 185 -24.26 -13.50 -30.37
N GLU A 186 -24.69 -12.24 -30.23
CA GLU A 186 -25.70 -11.82 -29.24
C GLU A 186 -27.04 -12.56 -29.37
N HIS A 187 -27.53 -12.81 -30.59
CA HIS A 187 -28.79 -13.52 -30.81
C HIS A 187 -28.77 -14.95 -30.26
N LEU A 188 -27.62 -15.63 -30.30
CA LEU A 188 -27.47 -16.98 -29.75
C LEU A 188 -27.50 -16.94 -28.22
N MET A 189 -26.84 -15.96 -27.61
CA MET A 189 -26.90 -15.74 -26.16
C MET A 189 -28.34 -15.44 -25.70
N VAL A 190 -29.07 -14.59 -26.43
CA VAL A 190 -30.48 -14.29 -26.13
C VAL A 190 -31.34 -15.55 -26.25
N ALA A 191 -31.15 -16.35 -27.30
CA ALA A 191 -31.88 -17.61 -27.51
C ALA A 191 -31.66 -18.63 -26.39
N VAL A 192 -30.45 -18.68 -25.83
CA VAL A 192 -30.11 -19.58 -24.69
C VAL A 192 -30.64 -19.04 -23.36
N LEU A 193 -30.57 -17.72 -23.14
CA LEU A 193 -30.90 -17.09 -21.84
C LEU A 193 -32.38 -16.80 -21.65
N ALA A 194 -33.11 -16.41 -22.69
CA ALA A 194 -34.53 -16.05 -22.57
C ALA A 194 -35.41 -17.19 -22.00
N PRO A 195 -35.24 -18.46 -22.40
CA PRO A 195 -36.01 -19.58 -21.83
C PRO A 195 -35.70 -19.87 -20.36
N GLN A 196 -34.57 -19.38 -19.82
CA GLN A 196 -34.15 -19.67 -18.44
C GLN A 196 -35.06 -19.02 -17.40
N LEU A 197 -35.63 -17.84 -17.69
CA LEU A 197 -36.50 -17.12 -16.76
C LEU A 197 -37.82 -17.87 -16.45
N PRO A 198 -38.62 -18.30 -17.45
CA PRO A 198 -39.81 -19.08 -17.18
C PRO A 198 -39.48 -20.45 -16.56
N LEU A 199 -38.37 -21.09 -16.96
CA LEU A 199 -37.93 -22.36 -16.37
C LEU A 199 -37.55 -22.20 -14.87
N ALA A 200 -36.78 -21.16 -14.55
CA ALA A 200 -36.43 -20.83 -13.17
C ALA A 200 -37.67 -20.51 -12.34
N TYR A 201 -38.67 -19.82 -12.89
CA TYR A 201 -39.94 -19.57 -12.19
C TYR A 201 -40.68 -20.87 -11.82
N LEU A 202 -40.76 -21.83 -12.75
CA LEU A 202 -41.37 -23.13 -12.47
C LEU A 202 -40.63 -23.88 -11.36
N CYS A 203 -39.30 -23.90 -11.42
CA CYS A 203 -38.45 -24.52 -10.40
C CYS A 203 -38.58 -23.84 -9.03
N ALA A 204 -38.60 -22.50 -9.01
CA ALA A 204 -38.76 -21.72 -7.80
C ALA A 204 -40.14 -21.92 -7.17
N ARG A 205 -41.20 -22.03 -7.99
CA ARG A 205 -42.56 -22.32 -7.52
C ARG A 205 -42.61 -23.69 -6.85
N PHE A 206 -41.94 -24.69 -7.43
CA PHE A 206 -41.79 -26.01 -6.81
C PHE A 206 -41.03 -25.94 -5.48
N ALA A 207 -39.89 -25.26 -5.45
CA ALA A 207 -39.07 -25.07 -4.26
C ALA A 207 -39.84 -24.40 -3.11
N VAL A 208 -40.54 -23.30 -3.41
CA VAL A 208 -41.35 -22.54 -2.44
C VAL A 208 -42.57 -23.35 -1.99
N ALA A 209 -43.24 -24.08 -2.88
CA ALA A 209 -44.34 -24.98 -2.51
C ALA A 209 -43.88 -26.05 -1.52
N ARG A 210 -42.69 -26.63 -1.76
CA ARG A 210 -42.08 -27.62 -0.89
C ARG A 210 -41.70 -27.03 0.46
N ALA A 211 -41.05 -25.85 0.45
CA ALA A 211 -40.70 -25.13 1.67
C ALA A 211 -41.92 -24.76 2.52
N ARG A 212 -43.02 -24.34 1.87
CA ARG A 212 -44.29 -23.98 2.53
C ARG A 212 -44.94 -25.16 3.25
N ARG A 213 -44.75 -26.39 2.76
CA ARG A 213 -45.20 -27.63 3.42
C ARG A 213 -44.26 -28.11 4.54
N GLY A 214 -43.08 -27.51 4.66
CA GLY A 214 -42.04 -27.98 5.59
C GLY A 214 -41.29 -29.23 5.12
N ASP A 215 -41.46 -29.63 3.85
CA ASP A 215 -40.87 -30.84 3.27
C ASP A 215 -39.36 -30.70 3.04
N VAL A 216 -38.56 -30.93 4.08
CA VAL A 216 -37.09 -31.02 3.94
C VAL A 216 -36.72 -32.45 3.56
N PRO A 217 -36.13 -32.70 2.37
CA PRO A 217 -35.70 -34.06 2.00
C PRO A 217 -34.74 -34.65 3.06
N ASP A 218 -34.85 -35.93 3.41
CA ASP A 218 -33.84 -36.59 4.26
C ASP A 218 -32.89 -37.43 3.41
N TRP A 219 -31.93 -36.78 2.76
CA TRP A 219 -30.96 -37.46 1.89
C TRP A 219 -30.02 -38.40 2.68
N TRP A 220 -29.86 -38.20 3.99
CA TRP A 220 -29.09 -39.10 4.84
C TRP A 220 -29.76 -40.48 5.00
N GLY A 221 -31.09 -40.56 5.00
CA GLY A 221 -31.81 -41.84 4.93
C GLY A 221 -31.55 -42.61 3.63
N MET A 222 -31.13 -41.92 2.56
CA MET A 222 -30.75 -42.52 1.27
C MET A 222 -29.31 -43.06 1.30
N PHE A 223 -28.38 -42.32 1.91
CA PHE A 223 -26.99 -42.75 2.14
C PHE A 223 -26.85 -43.76 3.30
N ALA A 224 -27.84 -43.88 4.19
CA ALA A 224 -27.86 -44.91 5.23
C ALA A 224 -27.92 -46.34 4.67
N ARG A 225 -28.26 -46.51 3.38
CA ARG A 225 -28.14 -47.78 2.65
C ARG A 225 -26.71 -48.09 2.18
N LEU A 226 -25.79 -47.12 2.27
CA LEU A 226 -24.35 -47.26 1.99
C LEU A 226 -23.56 -47.12 3.30
N GLY A 227 -23.68 -48.12 4.17
CA GLY A 227 -22.71 -48.44 5.22
C GLY A 227 -22.63 -47.51 6.47
N PRO A 228 -22.59 -48.06 7.70
CA PRO A 228 -22.50 -47.28 8.92
C PRO A 228 -21.05 -46.86 9.21
N ILE A 229 -20.55 -45.78 8.59
CA ILE A 229 -19.24 -45.19 8.97
C ILE A 229 -19.40 -44.04 10.00
N GLY A 230 -20.63 -43.63 10.32
CA GLY A 230 -20.91 -42.51 11.24
C GLY A 230 -20.87 -42.82 12.75
N HIS A 231 -20.77 -44.08 13.17
CA HIS A 231 -20.91 -44.48 14.59
C HIS A 231 -19.61 -44.98 15.26
N ALA A 232 -18.47 -44.96 14.57
CA ALA A 232 -17.20 -45.45 15.10
C ALA A 232 -16.33 -44.39 15.80
N LEU A 233 -16.81 -43.15 15.98
CA LEU A 233 -16.09 -42.15 16.78
C LEU A 233 -16.66 -42.13 18.21
N PRO A 234 -15.87 -42.51 19.24
CA PRO A 234 -16.33 -42.43 20.62
C PRO A 234 -16.71 -40.98 20.93
N ARG A 235 -17.96 -40.76 21.35
CA ARG A 235 -18.38 -39.51 21.99
C ARG A 235 -17.65 -39.42 23.33
N ARG A 236 -16.39 -38.97 23.31
CA ARG A 236 -15.68 -38.59 24.54
C ARG A 236 -16.53 -37.53 25.24
N ARG A 237 -17.10 -37.91 26.39
CA ARG A 237 -17.58 -36.97 27.40
C ARG A 237 -16.33 -36.41 28.07
N ASP A 238 -15.69 -35.44 27.42
CA ASP A 238 -14.63 -34.70 28.10
C ASP A 238 -15.28 -33.96 29.27
N HIS A 239 -14.93 -34.34 30.49
CA HIS A 239 -15.29 -33.56 31.68
C HIS A 239 -14.66 -32.16 31.52
N LEU A 240 -15.51 -31.16 31.26
CA LEU A 240 -15.08 -29.77 31.12
C LEU A 240 -14.78 -29.23 32.52
N PRO A 241 -13.50 -28.99 32.88
CA PRO A 241 -13.11 -28.77 34.27
C PRO A 241 -13.40 -27.35 34.76
N SER A 242 -13.86 -26.45 33.89
CA SER A 242 -14.29 -25.10 34.28
C SER A 242 -15.33 -24.51 33.33
N PRO A 243 -16.20 -23.60 33.83
CA PRO A 243 -17.14 -22.84 32.99
C PRO A 243 -16.45 -22.07 31.85
N ALA A 244 -15.21 -21.62 32.07
CA ALA A 244 -14.41 -20.95 31.05
C ALA A 244 -14.01 -21.89 29.89
N ARG A 245 -13.57 -23.12 30.19
CA ARG A 245 -13.27 -24.13 29.16
C ARG A 245 -14.53 -24.59 28.45
N ALA A 246 -15.65 -24.71 29.16
CA ALA A 246 -16.94 -25.02 28.55
C ALA A 246 -17.37 -23.93 27.54
N GLN A 247 -17.19 -22.66 27.90
CA GLN A 247 -17.46 -21.55 26.99
C GLN A 247 -16.51 -21.55 25.79
N MET A 248 -15.21 -21.79 25.99
CA MET A 248 -14.25 -21.88 24.89
C MET A 248 -14.57 -23.02 23.92
N TRP A 249 -14.91 -24.21 24.44
CA TRP A 249 -15.34 -25.36 23.64
C TRP A 249 -16.61 -25.04 22.84
N PHE A 250 -17.56 -24.36 23.46
CA PHE A 250 -18.80 -23.92 22.82
C PHE A 250 -18.54 -22.92 21.68
N GLU A 251 -17.71 -21.91 21.92
CA GLU A 251 -17.31 -20.91 20.91
C GLU A 251 -16.56 -21.56 19.74
N TRP A 252 -15.64 -22.50 20.02
CA TRP A 252 -14.90 -23.23 18.98
C TRP A 252 -15.82 -24.04 18.07
N ARG A 253 -16.73 -24.83 18.66
CA ARG A 253 -17.62 -25.72 17.89
C ARG A 253 -18.59 -24.95 17.01
N ARG A 254 -18.98 -23.76 17.44
CA ARG A 254 -20.02 -22.95 16.81
C ARG A 254 -19.47 -21.93 15.82
N HIS A 255 -18.30 -21.37 16.12
CA HIS A 255 -17.73 -20.26 15.35
C HIS A 255 -16.31 -20.58 14.84
N GLY A 256 -15.45 -21.19 15.66
CA GLY A 256 -14.03 -21.39 15.32
C GLY A 256 -13.75 -22.17 14.03
N ARG A 257 -14.67 -23.02 13.57
CA ARG A 257 -14.53 -23.81 12.34
C ARG A 257 -14.93 -23.07 11.06
N SER A 258 -15.65 -21.96 11.13
CA SER A 258 -16.24 -21.36 9.94
C SER A 258 -15.19 -20.80 8.99
N LEU A 259 -14.21 -20.04 9.50
CA LEU A 259 -13.18 -19.44 8.65
C LEU A 259 -12.30 -20.50 7.95
N PRO A 260 -11.72 -21.51 8.62
CA PRO A 260 -10.95 -22.55 7.95
C PRO A 260 -11.75 -23.30 6.89
N VAL A 261 -13.04 -23.57 7.12
CA VAL A 261 -13.90 -24.23 6.13
C VAL A 261 -14.08 -23.35 4.89
N TRP A 262 -14.35 -22.06 5.05
CA TRP A 262 -14.47 -21.14 3.91
C TRP A 262 -13.18 -21.01 3.12
N VAL A 263 -12.04 -20.85 3.80
CA VAL A 263 -10.73 -20.81 3.16
C VAL A 263 -10.43 -22.13 2.44
N GLY A 264 -10.69 -23.27 3.07
CA GLY A 264 -10.48 -24.59 2.45
C GLY A 264 -11.37 -24.88 1.25
N ILE A 265 -12.55 -24.24 1.16
CA ILE A 265 -13.42 -24.33 -0.02
C ILE A 265 -12.87 -23.45 -1.14
N LEU A 266 -12.51 -22.20 -0.87
CA LEU A 266 -12.19 -21.21 -1.93
C LEU A 266 -10.77 -21.34 -2.47
N LEU A 267 -9.80 -21.59 -1.59
CA LEU A 267 -8.39 -21.56 -1.93
C LEU A 267 -8.00 -22.55 -3.05
N PRO A 268 -8.54 -23.78 -3.12
CA PRO A 268 -8.29 -24.67 -4.26
C PRO A 268 -8.78 -24.11 -5.60
N PHE A 269 -9.92 -23.40 -5.64
CA PHE A 269 -10.43 -22.80 -6.87
C PHE A 269 -9.56 -21.61 -7.31
N GLU A 270 -9.10 -20.80 -6.37
CA GLU A 270 -8.20 -19.67 -6.65
C GLU A 270 -6.87 -20.17 -7.23
N LEU A 271 -6.30 -21.22 -6.64
CA LEU A 271 -5.03 -21.80 -7.09
C LEU A 271 -5.17 -22.64 -8.37
N ALA A 272 -6.37 -23.12 -8.71
CA ALA A 272 -6.60 -23.82 -9.97
C ALA A 272 -6.32 -22.96 -11.20
N LEU A 273 -6.32 -21.62 -11.07
CA LEU A 273 -5.92 -20.71 -12.15
C LEU A 273 -4.47 -20.92 -12.61
N LEU A 274 -3.59 -21.38 -11.71
CA LEU A 274 -2.21 -21.73 -12.04
C LEU A 274 -2.10 -23.01 -12.88
N LEU A 275 -3.14 -23.86 -12.89
CA LEU A 275 -3.16 -25.14 -13.62
C LEU A 275 -3.70 -24.98 -15.05
N VAL A 276 -4.16 -23.79 -15.43
CA VAL A 276 -4.69 -23.52 -16.77
C VAL A 276 -3.51 -23.35 -17.74
N PRO A 277 -3.47 -24.09 -18.86
CA PRO A 277 -2.40 -23.93 -19.86
C PRO A 277 -2.32 -22.48 -20.40
N GLY A 278 -1.12 -21.90 -20.44
CA GLY A 278 -0.88 -20.51 -20.88
C GLY A 278 -0.91 -19.44 -19.77
N ASN A 279 -1.15 -19.85 -18.51
CA ASN A 279 -1.21 -18.95 -17.34
C ASN A 279 0.10 -18.88 -16.52
N ASP A 280 1.23 -19.32 -17.06
CA ASP A 280 2.55 -19.36 -16.42
C ASP A 280 3.30 -18.01 -16.43
N THR A 281 2.64 -16.93 -16.85
CA THR A 281 3.24 -15.59 -16.85
C THR A 281 3.58 -15.11 -15.44
N PRO A 282 4.68 -14.35 -15.25
CA PRO A 282 5.05 -13.80 -13.94
C PRO A 282 3.93 -12.94 -13.33
N THR A 283 3.31 -12.10 -14.14
CA THR A 283 2.22 -11.21 -13.72
C THR A 283 1.03 -11.97 -13.16
N LEU A 284 0.56 -13.02 -13.85
CA LEU A 284 -0.60 -13.77 -13.41
C LEU A 284 -0.28 -14.65 -12.19
N THR A 285 0.92 -15.21 -12.13
CA THR A 285 1.41 -15.94 -10.94
C THR A 285 1.40 -15.02 -9.72
N PHE A 286 1.85 -13.76 -9.86
CA PHE A 286 1.86 -12.78 -8.78
C PHE A 286 0.46 -12.50 -8.27
N TYR A 287 -0.48 -12.17 -9.17
CA TYR A 287 -1.86 -11.88 -8.79
C TYR A 287 -2.55 -13.07 -8.14
N THR A 288 -2.32 -14.30 -8.63
CA THR A 288 -2.93 -15.50 -8.08
C THR A 288 -2.44 -15.79 -6.66
N LEU A 289 -1.14 -15.65 -6.41
CA LEU A 289 -0.57 -15.77 -5.06
C LEU A 289 -1.04 -14.66 -4.13
N LEU A 290 -1.12 -13.42 -4.63
CA LEU A 290 -1.64 -12.28 -3.87
C LEU A 290 -3.08 -12.50 -3.44
N VAL A 291 -3.94 -12.97 -4.35
CA VAL A 291 -5.34 -13.32 -4.04
C VAL A 291 -5.39 -14.39 -2.96
N GLY A 292 -4.66 -15.50 -3.13
CA GLY A 292 -4.63 -16.58 -2.13
C GLY A 292 -4.16 -16.14 -0.74
N LEU A 293 -3.18 -15.22 -0.66
CA LEU A 293 -2.71 -14.63 0.60
C LEU A 293 -3.73 -13.67 1.23
N LEU A 294 -4.55 -12.99 0.41
CA LEU A 294 -5.61 -12.07 0.86
C LEU A 294 -6.94 -12.78 1.19
N THR A 295 -7.11 -14.04 0.79
CA THR A 295 -8.34 -14.81 1.04
C THR A 295 -8.69 -14.96 2.52
N PRO A 296 -7.80 -15.36 3.44
CA PRO A 296 -8.13 -15.43 4.87
C PRO A 296 -8.60 -14.10 5.48
N PRO A 297 -7.87 -12.95 5.33
CA PRO A 297 -8.35 -11.69 5.88
C PRO A 297 -9.68 -11.26 5.24
N PHE A 298 -9.88 -11.47 3.94
CA PHE A 298 -11.15 -11.16 3.27
C PHE A 298 -12.30 -12.02 3.83
N MET A 299 -12.11 -13.34 3.92
CA MET A 299 -13.11 -14.27 4.47
C MET A 299 -13.39 -14.02 5.95
N ALA A 300 -12.41 -13.56 6.73
CA ALA A 300 -12.62 -13.17 8.12
C ALA A 300 -13.58 -11.97 8.23
N ALA A 301 -13.54 -11.02 7.29
CA ALA A 301 -14.51 -9.94 7.20
C ALA A 301 -15.93 -10.48 7.03
N PHE A 302 -16.12 -11.42 6.10
CA PHE A 302 -17.42 -12.05 5.84
C PHE A 302 -17.91 -12.91 7.01
N ALA A 303 -17.04 -13.75 7.57
CA ALA A 303 -17.33 -14.56 8.75
C ALA A 303 -17.78 -13.67 9.93
N ALA A 304 -17.14 -12.52 10.12
CA ALA A 304 -17.52 -11.53 11.14
C ALA A 304 -18.79 -10.74 10.80
N ALA A 305 -19.11 -10.56 9.50
CA ALA A 305 -20.24 -9.77 9.01
C ALA A 305 -21.58 -10.52 8.93
N THR A 306 -21.62 -11.83 9.17
CA THR A 306 -22.86 -12.64 9.28
C THR A 306 -23.74 -12.29 10.51
N VAL A 307 -23.66 -11.05 10.99
CA VAL A 307 -24.37 -10.44 12.12
C VAL A 307 -25.48 -9.55 11.53
N ARG A 308 -26.80 -9.86 11.58
CA ARG A 308 -27.65 -9.90 12.79
C ARG A 308 -29.13 -10.29 12.51
N LYS A 309 -29.70 -11.16 13.37
CA LYS A 309 -31.13 -11.36 13.83
C LYS A 309 -32.31 -11.22 12.84
N SER A 310 -33.09 -12.31 12.67
CA SER A 310 -34.58 -12.26 12.77
C SER A 310 -35.34 -13.59 13.02
N ASN A 311 -34.81 -14.59 13.75
CA ASN A 311 -35.68 -15.68 14.21
C ASN A 311 -35.38 -16.11 15.64
N SER A 312 -36.42 -16.23 16.47
CA SER A 312 -36.34 -16.67 17.87
C SER A 312 -35.96 -18.15 18.02
N SER A 313 -35.98 -18.91 16.92
CA SER A 313 -35.64 -20.32 16.84
C SER A 313 -34.24 -20.61 16.27
N VAL A 314 -33.48 -19.59 15.83
CA VAL A 314 -32.18 -19.80 15.17
C VAL A 314 -31.10 -18.89 15.74
N SER A 315 -30.07 -19.54 16.26
CA SER A 315 -28.80 -18.99 16.68
C SER A 315 -27.94 -18.77 15.42
N ASP A 316 -27.27 -17.64 15.18
CA ASP A 316 -25.82 -17.53 15.42
C ASP A 316 -25.30 -16.17 14.91
N SER A 317 -24.86 -15.32 15.83
CA SER A 317 -23.98 -14.18 15.56
C SER A 317 -22.65 -14.43 16.26
N TYR A 318 -21.52 -14.03 15.66
CA TYR A 318 -20.24 -13.93 16.38
C TYR A 318 -20.32 -12.97 17.59
N GLY A 319 -21.29 -12.05 17.58
CA GLY A 319 -21.65 -11.19 18.71
C GLY A 319 -22.31 -11.95 19.87
N VAL A 320 -22.19 -11.40 21.08
CA VAL A 320 -22.87 -11.93 22.27
C VAL A 320 -24.36 -11.59 22.18
N THR A 321 -25.22 -12.60 22.04
CA THR A 321 -26.67 -12.40 22.08
C THR A 321 -27.09 -11.98 23.50
N PRO A 322 -28.23 -11.26 23.68
CA PRO A 322 -28.75 -10.94 25.01
C PRO A 322 -28.89 -12.18 25.92
N PHE A 323 -29.22 -13.34 25.33
CA PHE A 323 -29.29 -14.62 26.02
C PHE A 323 -27.92 -15.19 26.44
N ILE A 324 -26.85 -15.01 25.65
CA ILE A 324 -25.49 -15.39 26.07
C ILE A 324 -24.97 -14.40 27.12
N ALA A 325 -25.39 -13.13 27.05
CA ALA A 325 -24.98 -12.08 27.98
C ALA A 325 -25.49 -12.28 29.43
N THR A 326 -26.55 -13.08 29.62
CA THR A 326 -27.14 -13.43 30.93
C THR A 326 -26.52 -14.67 31.58
N ARG A 327 -25.57 -15.36 30.93
CA ARG A 327 -24.87 -16.51 31.54
C ARG A 327 -24.08 -16.05 32.79
N PRO A 328 -23.94 -16.91 33.83
CA PRO A 328 -23.20 -16.60 35.06
C PRO A 328 -21.68 -16.65 34.84
N LEU A 329 -21.18 -15.89 33.88
CA LEU A 329 -19.77 -15.73 33.55
C LEU A 329 -19.39 -14.25 33.64
N THR A 330 -18.16 -13.99 34.12
CA THR A 330 -17.64 -12.63 34.12
C THR A 330 -17.48 -12.12 32.68
N SER A 331 -17.65 -10.82 32.49
CA SER A 331 -17.40 -10.13 31.24
C SER A 331 -16.03 -10.46 30.64
N ALA A 332 -15.00 -10.50 31.48
CA ALA A 332 -13.63 -10.82 31.09
C ALA A 332 -13.51 -12.25 30.55
N THR A 333 -14.11 -13.24 31.22
CA THR A 333 -14.07 -14.64 30.79
C THR A 333 -14.71 -14.86 29.43
N LEU A 334 -15.84 -14.21 29.15
CA LEU A 334 -16.51 -14.28 27.84
C LEU A 334 -15.66 -13.68 26.71
N VAL A 335 -15.05 -12.52 26.97
CA VAL A 335 -14.17 -11.85 26.00
C VAL A 335 -12.94 -12.69 25.71
N VAL A 336 -12.27 -13.20 26.74
CA VAL A 336 -11.06 -14.03 26.60
C VAL A 336 -11.36 -15.30 25.79
N ALA A 337 -12.46 -16.01 26.06
CA ALA A 337 -12.83 -17.21 25.30
C ALA A 337 -13.01 -16.93 23.80
N LYS A 338 -13.61 -15.79 23.44
CA LYS A 338 -13.77 -15.37 22.04
C LYS A 338 -12.45 -14.97 21.39
N LEU A 339 -11.58 -14.24 22.09
CA LEU A 339 -10.26 -13.87 21.58
C LEU A 339 -9.41 -15.11 21.28
N ILE A 340 -9.40 -16.10 22.19
CA ILE A 340 -8.67 -17.34 22.01
C ILE A 340 -9.24 -18.15 20.83
N MET A 341 -10.57 -18.27 20.73
CA MET A 341 -11.20 -18.95 19.59
C MET A 341 -10.82 -18.30 18.26
N ALA A 342 -10.83 -16.96 18.19
CA ALA A 342 -10.43 -16.23 16.99
C ALA A 342 -8.97 -16.50 16.61
N ILE A 343 -8.05 -16.55 17.58
CA ILE A 343 -6.64 -16.91 17.35
C ILE A 343 -6.54 -18.29 16.70
N TRP A 344 -7.15 -19.31 17.30
CA TRP A 344 -7.10 -20.68 16.75
C TRP A 344 -7.75 -20.79 15.38
N SER A 345 -8.85 -20.08 15.15
CA SER A 345 -9.52 -20.05 13.84
C SER A 345 -8.63 -19.41 12.77
N THR A 346 -7.95 -18.30 13.09
CA THR A 346 -6.97 -17.68 12.22
C THR A 346 -5.80 -18.61 11.92
N LEU A 347 -5.21 -19.24 12.94
CA LEU A 347 -4.08 -20.17 12.75
C LEU A 347 -4.46 -21.36 11.86
N ALA A 348 -5.62 -21.96 12.08
CA ALA A 348 -6.10 -23.08 11.27
C ALA A 348 -6.34 -22.67 9.80
N ALA A 349 -6.85 -21.47 9.55
CA ALA A 349 -7.04 -20.97 8.19
C ALA A 349 -5.71 -20.68 7.48
N TRP A 350 -4.74 -20.10 8.19
CA TRP A 350 -3.41 -19.83 7.62
C TRP A 350 -2.59 -21.10 7.42
N LEU A 351 -2.80 -22.15 8.22
CA LEU A 351 -2.21 -23.46 7.96
C LEU A 351 -2.65 -24.00 6.59
N LEU A 352 -3.92 -23.83 6.21
CA LEU A 352 -4.40 -24.22 4.89
C LEU A 352 -3.70 -23.43 3.77
N VAL A 353 -3.48 -22.12 3.96
CA VAL A 353 -2.74 -21.28 3.01
C VAL A 353 -1.29 -21.72 2.84
N LEU A 354 -0.60 -21.95 3.96
CA LEU A 354 0.80 -22.37 3.98
C LEU A 354 1.02 -23.76 3.36
N VAL A 355 -0.02 -24.61 3.30
CA VAL A 355 0.04 -25.91 2.63
C VAL A 355 -0.40 -25.81 1.17
N ALA A 356 -1.49 -25.12 0.88
CA ALA A 356 -2.08 -25.11 -0.46
C ALA A 356 -1.27 -24.29 -1.46
N ILE A 357 -0.66 -23.16 -1.07
CA ILE A 357 0.15 -22.35 -1.99
C ILE A 357 1.36 -23.14 -2.51
N PRO A 358 2.22 -23.74 -1.66
CA PRO A 358 3.32 -24.58 -2.15
C PRO A 358 2.83 -25.74 -3.02
N LEU A 359 1.73 -26.38 -2.63
CA LEU A 359 1.15 -27.47 -3.42
C LEU A 359 0.70 -26.98 -4.81
N GLY A 360 0.02 -25.84 -4.89
CA GLY A 360 -0.41 -25.22 -6.14
C GLY A 360 0.76 -24.92 -7.06
N LEU A 361 1.82 -24.29 -6.54
CA LEU A 361 3.05 -24.00 -7.29
C LEU A 361 3.76 -25.26 -7.79
N THR A 362 3.77 -26.33 -7.00
CA THR A 362 4.35 -27.62 -7.40
C THR A 362 3.54 -28.27 -8.52
N LEU A 363 2.20 -28.25 -8.41
CA LEU A 363 1.32 -28.86 -9.39
C LEU A 363 1.29 -28.08 -10.72
N SER A 364 1.47 -26.75 -10.68
CA SER A 364 1.52 -25.90 -11.87
C SER A 364 2.89 -25.77 -12.51
N GLY A 365 3.98 -26.14 -11.80
CA GLY A 365 5.34 -25.95 -12.27
C GLY A 365 5.84 -24.50 -12.24
N THR A 366 5.14 -23.57 -11.55
CA THR A 366 5.47 -22.13 -11.55
C THR A 366 6.46 -21.70 -10.45
N TRP A 367 7.08 -22.66 -9.75
CA TRP A 367 8.16 -22.41 -8.79
C TRP A 367 9.30 -21.52 -9.30
N PRO A 368 9.80 -21.67 -10.55
CA PRO A 368 10.90 -20.86 -11.07
C PRO A 368 10.64 -19.35 -11.00
N VAL A 369 9.39 -18.93 -11.23
CA VAL A 369 8.97 -17.52 -11.16
C VAL A 369 9.16 -16.97 -9.74
N VAL A 370 8.69 -17.72 -8.74
CA VAL A 370 8.77 -17.31 -7.32
C VAL A 370 10.21 -17.32 -6.83
N THR A 371 11.01 -18.31 -7.25
CA THR A 371 12.43 -18.38 -6.89
C THR A 371 13.22 -17.23 -7.50
N GLU A 372 12.88 -16.80 -8.71
CA GLU A 372 13.54 -15.66 -9.34
C GLU A 372 13.22 -14.35 -8.62
N TRP A 373 11.97 -14.12 -8.21
CA TRP A 373 11.63 -12.98 -7.35
C TRP A 373 12.33 -13.02 -6.00
N ALA A 374 12.43 -14.20 -5.39
CA ALA A 374 13.15 -14.37 -4.13
C ALA A 374 14.64 -14.07 -4.31
N ARG A 375 15.25 -14.54 -5.40
CA ARG A 375 16.66 -14.27 -5.75
C ARG A 375 16.89 -12.78 -5.94
N GLN A 376 16.07 -12.13 -6.77
CA GLN A 376 16.15 -10.67 -7.00
C GLN A 376 15.97 -9.90 -5.68
N GLY A 377 14.98 -10.25 -4.85
CA GLY A 377 14.79 -9.63 -3.55
C GLY A 377 15.98 -9.83 -2.61
N ILE A 378 16.55 -11.03 -2.58
CA ILE A 378 17.73 -11.34 -1.76
C ILE A 378 18.97 -10.59 -2.25
N GLU A 379 19.18 -10.49 -3.56
CA GLU A 379 20.28 -9.72 -4.17
C GLU A 379 20.16 -8.23 -3.86
N VAL A 380 18.93 -7.74 -3.72
CA VAL A 380 18.61 -6.33 -3.47
C VAL A 380 18.64 -5.97 -1.99
N ILE A 381 18.14 -6.76 -1.04
CA ILE A 381 18.13 -6.33 0.38
C ILE A 381 18.95 -7.22 1.32
N GLY A 382 19.53 -8.30 0.79
CA GLY A 382 20.22 -9.33 1.56
C GLY A 382 19.27 -10.31 2.23
N VAL A 383 19.74 -11.54 2.45
CA VAL A 383 18.95 -12.63 3.04
C VAL A 383 18.25 -12.25 4.35
N PRO A 384 18.92 -11.63 5.36
CA PRO A 384 18.28 -11.35 6.63
C PRO A 384 17.10 -10.38 6.51
N ARG A 385 17.23 -9.34 5.68
CA ARG A 385 16.16 -8.35 5.46
C ARG A 385 15.03 -8.94 4.61
N ALA A 386 15.36 -9.73 3.59
CA ALA A 386 14.36 -10.42 2.77
C ALA A 386 13.48 -11.35 3.63
N CYS A 387 14.10 -12.15 4.50
CA CYS A 387 13.35 -12.97 5.46
C CYS A 387 12.47 -12.13 6.38
N ALA A 388 12.98 -11.01 6.91
CA ALA A 388 12.20 -10.13 7.78
C ALA A 388 11.00 -9.49 7.06
N VAL A 389 11.15 -9.07 5.80
CA VAL A 389 10.04 -8.53 4.98
C VAL A 389 8.94 -9.57 4.77
N VAL A 390 9.31 -10.80 4.39
CA VAL A 390 8.34 -11.89 4.20
C VAL A 390 7.62 -12.23 5.50
N LEU A 391 8.36 -12.36 6.61
CA LEU A 391 7.80 -12.65 7.92
C LEU A 391 6.87 -11.54 8.41
N LEU A 392 7.22 -10.27 8.20
CA LEU A 392 6.37 -9.13 8.53
C LEU A 392 5.10 -9.08 7.67
N GLY A 393 5.22 -9.34 6.37
CA GLY A 393 4.08 -9.40 5.45
C GLY A 393 3.08 -10.47 5.88
N LEU A 394 3.55 -11.71 6.09
CA LEU A 394 2.71 -12.82 6.53
C LEU A 394 2.10 -12.56 7.92
N SER A 395 2.91 -12.10 8.87
CA SER A 395 2.43 -11.76 10.22
C SER A 395 1.39 -10.65 10.19
N GLY A 396 1.58 -9.63 9.36
CA GLY A 396 0.65 -8.52 9.17
C GLY A 396 -0.70 -9.00 8.61
N LEU A 397 -0.68 -9.90 7.63
CA LEU A 397 -1.89 -10.51 7.07
C LEU A 397 -2.60 -11.40 8.10
N MET A 398 -1.87 -12.22 8.87
CA MET A 398 -2.44 -13.02 9.97
C MET A 398 -3.09 -12.17 11.06
N VAL A 399 -2.41 -11.11 11.50
CA VAL A 399 -2.94 -10.15 12.47
C VAL A 399 -4.17 -9.45 11.89
N SER A 400 -4.18 -9.12 10.59
CA SER A 400 -5.35 -8.58 9.91
C SER A 400 -6.54 -9.55 9.94
N THR A 401 -6.33 -10.83 9.60
CA THR A 401 -7.37 -11.87 9.68
C THR A 401 -7.96 -11.96 11.08
N TRP A 402 -7.11 -12.07 12.10
CA TRP A 402 -7.55 -12.13 13.50
C TRP A 402 -8.33 -10.87 13.89
N ARG A 403 -7.79 -9.70 13.55
CA ARG A 403 -8.41 -8.39 13.81
C ARG A 403 -9.82 -8.31 13.23
N GLN A 404 -10.02 -8.83 12.02
CA GLN A 404 -11.33 -8.82 11.36
C GLN A 404 -12.34 -9.73 12.06
N LEU A 405 -11.93 -10.92 12.53
CA LEU A 405 -12.79 -11.81 13.32
C LEU A 405 -13.24 -11.17 14.64
N VAL A 406 -12.34 -10.47 15.35
CA VAL A 406 -12.65 -9.87 16.65
C VAL A 406 -13.33 -8.50 16.55
N GLN A 407 -13.41 -7.90 15.36
CA GLN A 407 -14.00 -6.58 15.18
C GLN A 407 -15.49 -6.53 15.55
N GLY A 408 -16.22 -7.62 15.28
CA GLY A 408 -17.63 -7.79 15.68
C GLY A 408 -17.83 -7.80 17.20
N LEU A 409 -16.78 -8.07 17.98
CA LEU A 409 -16.82 -8.00 19.44
C LEU A 409 -16.98 -6.54 19.90
N CYS A 410 -16.12 -5.61 19.49
CA CYS A 410 -16.20 -4.23 19.98
C CYS A 410 -17.41 -3.47 19.44
N ILE A 411 -17.74 -3.62 18.15
CA ILE A 411 -18.84 -2.89 17.53
C ILE A 411 -20.19 -3.57 17.81
N GLY A 412 -20.25 -4.91 17.74
CA GLY A 412 -21.46 -5.68 18.03
C GLY A 412 -21.89 -5.59 19.49
N LEU A 413 -20.94 -5.44 20.43
CA LEU A 413 -21.23 -5.21 21.84
C LEU A 413 -21.76 -3.81 22.15
N THR A 414 -21.86 -2.89 21.19
CA THR A 414 -22.55 -1.60 21.40
C THR A 414 -24.07 -1.71 21.24
N GLY A 415 -24.58 -2.81 20.66
CA GLY A 415 -26.00 -2.99 20.33
C GLY A 415 -26.50 -2.12 19.16
N ARG A 416 -25.67 -1.18 18.66
CA ARG A 416 -26.04 -0.20 17.63
C ARG A 416 -25.75 -0.75 16.24
N ASP A 417 -26.82 -1.13 15.54
CA ASP A 417 -26.75 -1.75 14.21
C ASP A 417 -26.11 -0.85 13.15
N TRP A 418 -26.35 0.46 13.26
CA TRP A 418 -25.87 1.43 12.29
C TRP A 418 -24.33 1.54 12.30
N LEU A 419 -23.68 1.40 13.46
CA LEU A 419 -22.22 1.44 13.57
C LEU A 419 -21.54 0.27 12.86
N VAL A 420 -22.15 -0.93 12.93
CA VAL A 420 -21.63 -2.11 12.22
C VAL A 420 -21.73 -1.88 10.72
N LYS A 421 -22.91 -1.48 10.23
CA LYS A 421 -23.17 -1.22 8.81
C LYS A 421 -22.25 -0.12 8.28
N SER A 422 -22.19 1.04 8.94
CA SER A 422 -21.31 2.14 8.55
C SER A 422 -19.84 1.73 8.50
N SER A 423 -19.36 0.86 9.39
CA SER A 423 -17.96 0.41 9.40
C SER A 423 -17.60 -0.55 8.26
N VAL A 424 -18.58 -1.29 7.73
CA VAL A 424 -18.40 -2.17 6.56
C VAL A 424 -18.47 -1.33 5.29
N PHE A 425 -19.48 -0.46 5.17
CA PHE A 425 -19.60 0.46 4.05
C PHE A 425 -18.38 1.37 3.91
N LEU A 426 -17.94 2.02 4.99
CA LEU A 426 -16.75 2.90 4.95
C LEU A 426 -15.49 2.16 4.49
N ARG A 427 -15.31 0.90 4.89
CA ARG A 427 -14.15 0.10 4.47
C ARG A 427 -14.22 -0.34 3.01
N LEU A 428 -15.40 -0.76 2.55
CA LEU A 428 -15.59 -1.10 1.15
C LEU A 428 -15.41 0.15 0.29
N SER A 429 -15.99 1.29 0.66
CA SER A 429 -15.77 2.57 -0.02
C SER A 429 -14.28 2.95 -0.06
N LEU A 430 -13.57 2.89 1.07
CA LEU A 430 -12.13 3.15 1.11
C LEU A 430 -11.35 2.23 0.16
N LEU A 431 -11.62 0.92 0.16
CA LEU A 431 -10.93 -0.03 -0.72
C LEU A 431 -11.16 0.30 -2.21
N ILE A 432 -12.39 0.73 -2.55
CA ILE A 432 -12.79 1.06 -3.93
C ILE A 432 -12.14 2.35 -4.42
N PHE A 433 -11.96 3.34 -3.54
CA PHE A 433 -11.33 4.61 -3.92
C PHE A 433 -9.81 4.58 -3.81
N ILE A 434 -9.24 3.83 -2.86
CA ILE A 434 -7.78 3.80 -2.63
C ILE A 434 -7.01 3.27 -3.84
N LEU A 435 -7.42 2.14 -4.42
CA LEU A 435 -6.66 1.52 -5.52
C LEU A 435 -6.62 2.42 -6.77
N PRO A 436 -7.76 2.94 -7.26
CA PRO A 436 -7.77 3.86 -8.39
C PRO A 436 -7.03 5.15 -8.07
N THR A 437 -7.30 5.79 -6.92
CA THR A 437 -6.61 7.03 -6.53
C THR A 437 -5.10 6.81 -6.43
N ALA A 438 -4.64 5.68 -5.88
CA ALA A 438 -3.22 5.35 -5.84
C ALA A 438 -2.61 5.25 -7.23
N HIS A 439 -3.26 4.53 -8.16
CA HIS A 439 -2.77 4.42 -9.54
C HIS A 439 -2.73 5.76 -10.26
N TRP A 440 -3.78 6.58 -10.16
CA TRP A 440 -3.78 7.94 -10.73
C TRP A 440 -2.64 8.79 -10.16
N ILE A 441 -2.38 8.68 -8.84
CA ILE A 441 -1.24 9.34 -8.20
C ILE A 441 0.09 8.81 -8.76
N PHE A 442 0.23 7.51 -9.03
CA PHE A 442 1.43 6.94 -9.65
C PHE A 442 1.67 7.44 -11.08
N GLU A 443 0.62 7.69 -11.85
CA GLU A 443 0.72 8.18 -13.22
C GLU A 443 0.93 9.69 -13.34
N HIS A 444 0.67 10.46 -12.26
CA HIS A 444 0.79 11.92 -12.24
C HIS A 444 1.91 12.36 -11.27
N PRO A 445 3.11 12.70 -11.78
CA PRO A 445 4.26 13.07 -10.93
C PRO A 445 3.98 14.22 -9.95
N SER A 446 3.17 15.21 -10.36
CA SER A 446 2.78 16.34 -9.50
C SER A 446 1.89 15.92 -8.33
N ALA A 447 0.97 14.96 -8.55
CA ALA A 447 0.13 14.42 -7.50
C ALA A 447 0.91 13.50 -6.55
N MET A 448 1.88 12.74 -7.08
CA MET A 448 2.81 11.95 -6.26
C MET A 448 3.64 12.85 -5.35
N GLY A 449 4.20 13.94 -5.89
CA GLY A 449 4.93 14.95 -5.10
C GLY A 449 4.07 15.53 -3.98
N ALA A 450 2.86 16.01 -4.31
CA ALA A 450 1.94 16.56 -3.32
C ALA A 450 1.52 15.55 -2.23
N LEU A 451 1.31 14.27 -2.61
CA LEU A 451 1.01 13.22 -1.64
C LEU A 451 2.17 13.01 -0.69
N LEU A 452 3.40 12.92 -1.20
CA LEU A 452 4.59 12.66 -0.40
C LEU A 452 4.94 13.84 0.52
N ASP A 453 4.72 15.07 0.06
CA ASP A 453 4.82 16.28 0.89
C ASP A 453 3.75 16.31 1.99
N ALA A 454 2.53 15.85 1.69
CA ALA A 454 1.44 15.74 2.65
C ALA A 454 1.57 14.53 3.59
N LEU A 455 2.30 13.48 3.19
CA LEU A 455 2.36 12.20 3.88
C LEU A 455 2.81 12.33 5.35
N PRO A 456 3.87 13.08 5.71
CA PRO A 456 4.23 13.34 7.10
C PRO A 456 3.06 13.92 7.91
N TRP A 457 2.34 14.89 7.35
CA TRP A 457 1.24 15.57 8.01
C TRP A 457 0.02 14.68 8.17
N LEU A 458 -0.30 13.87 7.15
CA LEU A 458 -1.38 12.88 7.22
C LEU A 458 -1.10 11.83 8.29
N LEU A 459 0.13 11.29 8.33
CA LEU A 459 0.53 10.32 9.36
C LEU A 459 0.52 10.95 10.75
N ALA A 460 1.02 12.18 10.91
CA ALA A 460 1.00 12.91 12.18
C ALA A 460 -0.43 13.17 12.67
N ALA A 461 -1.34 13.59 11.79
CA ALA A 461 -2.75 13.80 12.12
C ALA A 461 -3.43 12.50 12.57
N LEU A 462 -3.18 11.39 11.87
CA LEU A 462 -3.69 10.06 12.25
C LEU A 462 -3.15 9.60 13.61
N VAL A 463 -1.86 9.85 13.89
CA VAL A 463 -1.26 9.58 15.21
C VAL A 463 -1.96 10.43 16.27
N GLY A 464 -2.09 11.74 16.06
CA GLY A 464 -2.78 12.66 16.99
C GLY A 464 -4.20 12.22 17.32
N PHE A 465 -4.98 11.83 16.31
CA PHE A 465 -6.32 11.27 16.49
C PHE A 465 -6.29 9.97 17.32
N LYS A 466 -5.39 9.05 16.99
CA LYS A 466 -5.23 7.76 17.69
C LYS A 466 -4.86 7.95 19.16
N MET A 467 -3.93 8.86 19.46
CA MET A 467 -3.46 9.15 20.80
C MET A 467 -4.54 9.83 21.63
N SER A 468 -5.27 10.77 21.04
CA SER A 468 -6.42 11.44 21.68
C SER A 468 -7.52 10.43 22.04
N ALA A 469 -7.85 9.52 21.12
CA ALA A 469 -8.82 8.46 21.37
C ALA A 469 -8.34 7.50 22.47
N ALA A 470 -7.07 7.10 22.47
CA ALA A 470 -6.50 6.22 23.49
C ALA A 470 -6.51 6.86 24.88
N ALA A 471 -6.10 8.13 24.99
CA ALA A 471 -6.14 8.88 26.24
C ALA A 471 -7.58 9.00 26.77
N TRP A 472 -8.55 9.34 25.91
CA TRP A 472 -9.96 9.43 26.29
C TRP A 472 -10.51 8.09 26.82
N ILE A 473 -10.20 6.98 26.15
CA ILE A 473 -10.62 5.64 26.58
C ILE A 473 -9.97 5.27 27.91
N ALA A 474 -8.67 5.51 28.08
CA ALA A 474 -7.96 5.23 29.33
C ALA A 474 -8.54 6.01 30.50
N MET A 475 -8.80 7.32 30.32
CA MET A 475 -9.46 8.16 31.33
C MET A 475 -10.85 7.62 31.70
N ARG A 476 -11.61 7.11 30.72
CA ARG A 476 -12.97 6.61 30.95
C ARG A 476 -13.00 5.24 31.63
N LEU A 477 -12.14 4.30 31.22
CA LEU A 477 -11.97 3.00 31.87
C LEU A 477 -11.58 3.15 33.35
N TYR A 478 -10.71 4.12 33.63
CA TYR A 478 -10.27 4.43 34.97
C TYR A 478 -11.38 5.07 35.82
N ARG A 479 -12.09 6.08 35.27
CA ARG A 479 -13.19 6.77 35.96
C ARG A 479 -14.34 5.81 36.31
N ASP A 480 -14.69 4.93 35.38
CA ASP A 480 -15.80 3.99 35.50
C ASP A 480 -15.41 2.69 36.25
N ARG A 481 -14.17 2.61 36.80
CA ARG A 481 -13.60 1.48 37.57
C ARG A 481 -13.70 0.11 36.87
N LEU A 482 -13.57 0.09 35.54
CA LEU A 482 -13.73 -1.13 34.73
C LEU A 482 -12.49 -2.03 34.72
N LEU A 483 -11.30 -1.48 35.02
CA LEU A 483 -10.03 -2.20 35.07
C LEU A 483 -9.21 -1.77 36.29
N ARG A 484 -8.35 -2.67 36.79
CA ARG A 484 -7.40 -2.37 37.88
C ARG A 484 -6.22 -1.55 37.36
N ASP A 485 -5.66 -0.69 38.20
CA ASP A 485 -4.51 0.19 37.89
C ASP A 485 -3.35 -0.57 37.24
N ARG A 486 -2.96 -1.72 37.82
CA ARG A 486 -1.89 -2.57 37.29
C ARG A 486 -2.15 -2.99 35.84
N VAL A 487 -3.39 -3.31 35.49
CA VAL A 487 -3.73 -3.78 34.12
C VAL A 487 -3.59 -2.65 33.10
N ILE A 488 -3.99 -1.42 33.46
CA ILE A 488 -3.89 -0.26 32.57
C ILE A 488 -2.41 0.12 32.35
N ILE A 489 -1.61 0.12 33.42
CA ILE A 489 -0.18 0.44 33.35
C ILE A 489 0.58 -0.64 32.56
N THR A 490 0.37 -1.93 32.88
CA THR A 490 1.02 -3.04 32.15
C THR A 490 0.62 -3.03 30.68
N GLY A 491 -0.66 -2.75 30.37
CA GLY A 491 -1.11 -2.62 28.98
C GLY A 491 -0.39 -1.50 28.22
N ALA A 492 -0.24 -0.32 28.82
CA ALA A 492 0.50 0.80 28.23
C ALA A 492 2.01 0.49 28.06
N ALA A 493 2.62 -0.17 29.05
CA ALA A 493 4.02 -0.57 28.99
C ALA A 493 4.28 -1.63 27.91
N CYS A 494 3.43 -2.66 27.81
CA CYS A 494 3.53 -3.66 26.73
C CYS A 494 3.37 -3.01 25.36
N TRP A 495 2.43 -2.07 25.21
CA TRP A 495 2.26 -1.34 23.95
C TRP A 495 3.52 -0.55 23.57
N LEU A 496 4.11 0.17 24.53
CA LEU A 496 5.35 0.92 24.33
C LEU A 496 6.48 0.02 23.83
N VAL A 497 6.72 -1.11 24.50
CA VAL A 497 7.78 -2.07 24.12
C VAL A 497 7.57 -2.59 22.69
N VAL A 498 6.34 -2.94 22.32
CA VAL A 498 6.04 -3.43 20.97
C VAL A 498 6.23 -2.34 19.91
N VAL A 499 5.86 -1.09 20.20
CA VAL A 499 6.08 0.05 19.29
C VAL A 499 7.57 0.31 19.10
N LEU A 500 8.36 0.31 20.18
CA LEU A 500 9.81 0.51 20.10
C LEU A 500 10.52 -0.63 19.36
N ALA A 501 10.11 -1.87 19.59
CA ALA A 501 10.64 -3.03 18.88
C ALA A 501 10.31 -2.96 17.37
N LEU A 502 9.06 -2.62 17.02
CA LEU A 502 8.66 -2.43 15.62
C LEU A 502 9.40 -1.24 14.99
N TYR A 503 9.56 -0.14 15.71
CA TYR A 503 10.35 1.01 15.23
C TYR A 503 11.79 0.61 14.96
N GLY A 504 12.47 -0.07 15.89
CA GLY A 504 13.83 -0.55 15.70
C GLY A 504 13.95 -1.50 14.51
N LEU A 505 12.99 -2.39 14.31
CA LEU A 505 12.93 -3.28 13.15
C LEU A 505 12.70 -2.53 11.84
N LEU A 506 11.77 -1.57 11.80
CA LEU A 506 11.52 -0.74 10.62
C LEU A 506 12.73 0.13 10.29
N VAL A 507 13.36 0.73 11.30
CA VAL A 507 14.61 1.46 11.12
C VAL A 507 15.68 0.51 10.58
N TRP A 508 15.84 -0.69 11.11
CA TRP A 508 16.81 -1.67 10.62
C TRP A 508 16.53 -2.12 9.16
N LEU A 509 15.26 -2.31 8.80
CA LEU A 509 14.86 -2.60 7.42
C LEU A 509 15.19 -1.44 6.47
N VAL A 510 15.10 -0.21 6.98
CA VAL A 510 15.32 1.04 6.23
C VAL A 510 16.73 1.62 6.52
N SER A 511 17.60 0.91 7.26
CA SER A 511 18.82 1.47 7.90
C SER A 511 20.01 1.73 6.97
N THR A 512 19.74 1.88 5.68
CA THR A 512 20.70 2.36 4.70
C THR A 512 20.09 3.58 4.00
N PRO A 513 20.50 4.85 4.27
CA PRO A 513 19.70 6.06 3.93
C PRO A 513 20.21 6.85 2.69
N PRO A 514 19.38 7.75 2.08
CA PRO A 514 18.63 8.80 2.79
C PRO A 514 17.17 9.07 2.39
N PHE A 515 16.54 8.37 1.45
CA PHE A 515 15.23 8.81 0.91
C PHE A 515 14.05 8.88 1.92
N ILE A 516 14.13 8.21 3.08
CA ILE A 516 13.03 8.17 4.08
C ILE A 516 13.52 8.70 5.44
N PRO A 517 13.03 9.87 5.90
CA PRO A 517 13.35 10.41 7.21
C PRO A 517 12.94 9.47 8.37
N ARG A 518 13.79 9.36 9.41
CA ARG A 518 13.60 8.44 10.56
C ARG A 518 12.29 8.64 11.33
N TYR A 519 11.67 9.81 11.27
CA TYR A 519 10.37 10.06 11.89
C TYR A 519 9.22 9.32 11.19
N LEU A 520 9.32 9.01 9.89
CA LEU A 520 8.29 8.28 9.15
C LEU A 520 8.10 6.84 9.65
N PRO A 521 9.15 5.99 9.78
CA PRO A 521 8.98 4.66 10.38
C PRO A 521 8.54 4.74 11.85
N ALA A 522 8.86 5.81 12.58
CA ALA A 522 8.34 6.03 13.93
C ALA A 522 6.82 6.25 13.93
N LEU A 523 6.30 7.13 13.08
CA LEU A 523 4.86 7.36 12.92
C LEU A 523 4.13 6.09 12.46
N ALA A 524 4.72 5.35 11.51
CA ALA A 524 4.17 4.07 11.02
C ALA A 524 4.08 3.02 12.14
N ALA A 525 5.14 2.85 12.94
CA ALA A 525 5.14 1.93 14.08
C ALA A 525 4.04 2.28 15.10
N ILE A 526 3.89 3.57 15.43
CA ILE A 526 2.84 4.05 16.34
C ILE A 526 1.47 3.70 15.77
N LEU A 527 1.22 3.91 14.48
CA LEU A 527 -0.08 3.63 13.84
C LEU A 527 -0.40 2.14 13.71
N ALA A 528 0.61 1.30 13.46
CA ALA A 528 0.46 -0.13 13.28
C ALA A 528 -0.05 -0.86 14.55
N ILE A 529 0.46 -0.48 15.74
CA ILE A 529 0.16 -1.23 16.97
C ILE A 529 -1.15 -0.73 17.62
N PRO A 530 -2.21 -1.56 17.74
CA PRO A 530 -3.50 -1.11 18.27
C PRO A 530 -3.44 -0.72 19.75
N LEU A 531 -4.04 0.42 20.11
CA LEU A 531 -4.07 0.97 21.49
C LEU A 531 -5.49 1.24 21.99
N ALA A 532 -6.26 2.05 21.24
CA ALA A 532 -7.61 2.47 21.62
C ALA A 532 -8.64 1.33 21.60
N ARG A 533 -8.61 0.45 20.59
CA ARG A 533 -9.69 -0.51 20.33
C ARG A 533 -9.77 -1.69 21.33
N PRO A 534 -8.68 -2.37 21.70
CA PRO A 534 -8.74 -3.45 22.70
C PRO A 534 -9.23 -2.91 24.06
N SER A 535 -8.77 -1.71 24.39
CA SER A 535 -9.14 -0.97 25.60
C SER A 535 -10.61 -0.53 25.61
N ALA A 536 -11.24 -0.31 24.44
CA ALA A 536 -12.66 0.06 24.35
C ALA A 536 -13.64 -1.09 24.62
N ALA A 537 -13.20 -2.35 24.53
CA ALA A 537 -14.11 -3.51 24.61
C ALA A 537 -14.83 -3.65 25.97
N PRO A 538 -14.17 -3.46 27.14
CA PRO A 538 -14.85 -3.43 28.44
C PRO A 538 -15.88 -2.31 28.55
N LEU A 539 -15.59 -1.14 27.98
CA LEU A 539 -16.49 0.02 27.99
C LEU A 539 -17.75 -0.23 27.15
N ALA A 540 -17.60 -0.79 25.94
CA ALA A 540 -18.72 -1.15 25.08
C ALA A 540 -19.64 -2.19 25.74
N LEU A 541 -19.06 -3.18 26.42
CA LEU A 541 -19.80 -4.20 27.14
C LEU A 541 -20.54 -3.64 28.37
N ALA A 542 -19.94 -2.69 29.09
CA ALA A 542 -20.56 -2.01 30.22
C ALA A 542 -21.79 -1.17 29.81
N TRP A 543 -21.79 -0.61 28.60
CA TRP A 543 -22.96 0.13 28.08
C TRP A 543 -24.17 -0.75 27.78
N ASN A 544 -23.98 -2.07 27.60
CA ASN A 544 -25.03 -2.99 27.16
C ASN A 544 -25.58 -3.92 28.26
N ARG A 545 -25.00 -3.94 29.47
CA ARG A 545 -25.57 -4.66 30.62
C ARG A 545 -26.53 -3.74 31.37
N HIS A 546 -27.78 -4.18 31.61
CA HIS A 546 -28.75 -3.44 32.42
C HIS A 546 -28.12 -3.12 33.80
N ARG A 547 -28.17 -1.84 34.19
CA ARG A 547 -27.74 -1.36 35.50
C ARG A 547 -28.70 -1.85 36.58
N GLY A 548 -28.55 -3.10 37.01
CA GLY A 548 -29.00 -3.58 38.30
C GLY A 548 -27.79 -3.73 39.21
N ALA A 549 -27.78 -3.04 40.35
CA ALA A 549 -26.75 -3.06 41.39
C ALA A 549 -25.41 -2.36 41.08
N ARG A 550 -25.35 -1.06 41.44
CA ARG A 550 -24.30 -0.42 42.28
C ARG A 550 -24.48 1.10 42.29
N ARG A 551 -25.49 1.57 43.01
CA ARG A 551 -25.30 2.68 43.96
C ARG A 551 -24.95 1.97 45.24
N ASP A 552 -23.69 2.06 45.68
CA ASP A 552 -23.18 1.76 47.02
C ASP A 552 -21.65 1.71 46.91
N ALA A 553 -21.06 2.91 46.87
CA ALA A 553 -19.65 3.20 47.18
C ALA A 553 -19.40 4.68 46.91
N ALA A 554 -20.10 5.55 47.62
CA ALA A 554 -19.82 6.97 47.67
C ALA A 554 -19.57 7.36 49.13
N THR A 555 -18.40 6.98 49.63
CA THR A 555 -17.76 7.58 50.81
C THR A 555 -16.32 7.06 50.85
N GLU A 556 -15.42 7.73 50.14
CA GLU A 556 -13.98 7.52 50.35
C GLU A 556 -13.18 8.80 50.03
N SER A 557 -12.81 9.47 51.12
CA SER A 557 -11.63 10.30 51.40
C SER A 557 -10.83 10.95 50.26
N THR A 558 -10.49 12.21 50.47
CA THR A 558 -9.62 13.12 49.69
C THR A 558 -8.19 12.60 49.46
N THR A 559 -7.70 11.60 50.21
CA THR A 559 -6.38 10.96 49.97
C THR A 559 -6.35 10.11 48.69
N THR A 560 -7.51 9.63 48.23
CA THR A 560 -7.65 8.83 47.00
C THR A 560 -7.50 9.65 45.71
N PHE A 561 -7.68 10.98 45.77
CA PHE A 561 -7.58 11.86 44.59
C PHE A 561 -6.13 12.09 44.14
N LYS A 562 -5.17 12.20 45.07
CA LYS A 562 -3.73 12.36 44.74
C LYS A 562 -3.18 11.10 44.05
N LYS A 563 -3.47 9.91 44.57
CA LYS A 563 -3.08 8.61 43.97
C LYS A 563 -3.71 8.42 42.58
N ARG A 564 -4.90 9.00 42.34
CA ARG A 564 -5.62 8.94 41.06
C ARG A 564 -5.00 9.76 39.93
N ARG A 565 -4.40 10.92 40.21
CA ARG A 565 -3.68 11.70 39.20
C ARG A 565 -2.39 11.01 38.76
N SER A 566 -1.69 10.33 39.67
CA SER A 566 -0.43 9.66 39.38
C SER A 566 -0.56 8.52 38.38
N VAL A 567 -1.61 7.68 38.47
CA VAL A 567 -1.81 6.54 37.54
C VAL A 567 -2.09 7.01 36.11
N ILE A 568 -2.98 7.98 35.93
CA ILE A 568 -3.27 8.56 34.61
C ILE A 568 -2.02 9.23 34.04
N GLY A 569 -1.27 9.97 34.87
CA GLY A 569 -0.01 10.59 34.46
C GLY A 569 0.99 9.57 33.92
N VAL A 570 1.21 8.44 34.61
CA VAL A 570 2.09 7.36 34.15
C VAL A 570 1.63 6.78 32.82
N VAL A 571 0.33 6.54 32.65
CA VAL A 571 -0.21 6.01 31.39
C VAL A 571 -0.01 7.00 30.23
N LEU A 572 -0.27 8.29 30.46
CA LEU A 572 -0.06 9.34 29.45
C LEU A 572 1.42 9.46 29.05
N VAL A 573 2.35 9.33 30.00
CA VAL A 573 3.79 9.31 29.72
C VAL A 573 4.17 8.08 28.88
N LEU A 574 3.72 6.88 29.26
CA LEU A 574 4.03 5.64 28.54
C LEU A 574 3.53 5.66 27.09
N ILE A 575 2.32 6.18 26.85
CA ILE A 575 1.79 6.27 25.49
C ILE A 575 2.39 7.46 24.72
N GLY A 576 2.78 8.54 25.41
CA GLY A 576 3.32 9.76 24.81
C GLY A 576 4.80 9.67 24.42
N LEU A 577 5.59 8.80 25.06
CA LEU A 577 7.04 8.69 24.82
C LEU A 577 7.40 8.43 23.33
N PRO A 578 6.76 7.51 22.60
CA PRO A 578 7.06 7.30 21.18
C PRO A 578 6.75 8.53 20.31
N VAL A 579 5.71 9.30 20.68
CA VAL A 579 5.34 10.53 19.96
C VAL A 579 6.41 11.60 20.19
N ALA A 580 6.91 11.73 21.42
CA ALA A 580 8.00 12.65 21.72
C ALA A 580 9.29 12.29 20.96
N LEU A 581 9.65 11.01 20.88
CA LEU A 581 10.80 10.55 20.10
C LEU A 581 10.64 10.84 18.61
N ALA A 582 9.46 10.56 18.03
CA ALA A 582 9.18 10.87 16.64
C ALA A 582 9.26 12.38 16.35
N LEU A 583 8.80 13.22 17.29
CA LEU A 583 8.91 14.68 17.19
C LEU A 583 10.36 15.16 17.24
N VAL A 584 11.20 14.61 18.12
CA VAL A 584 12.63 14.95 18.20
C VAL A 584 13.35 14.61 16.91
N GLU A 585 13.09 13.43 16.34
CA GLU A 585 13.64 13.01 15.03
C GLU A 585 13.16 13.92 13.89
N ALA A 586 11.88 14.30 13.88
CA ALA A 586 11.33 15.22 12.90
C ALA A 586 11.98 16.61 12.98
N VAL A 587 12.05 17.19 14.18
CA VAL A 587 12.71 18.48 14.40
C VAL A 587 14.18 18.42 13.99
N SER A 588 14.89 17.36 14.34
CA SER A 588 16.29 17.18 13.94
C SER A 588 16.46 17.14 12.43
N PHE A 589 15.58 16.42 11.71
CA PHE A 589 15.58 16.39 10.24
C PHE A 589 15.35 17.77 9.64
N PHE A 590 14.32 18.51 10.09
CA PHE A 590 14.02 19.84 9.56
C PHE A 590 15.11 20.88 9.89
N VAL A 591 15.78 20.76 11.04
CA VAL A 591 16.89 21.63 11.42
C VAL A 591 18.13 21.34 10.56
N LEU A 592 18.47 20.07 10.35
CA LEU A 592 19.65 19.67 9.57
C LEU A 592 19.47 19.86 8.07
N ASN A 593 18.23 19.80 7.55
CA ASN A 593 17.93 19.97 6.13
C ASN A 593 17.55 21.41 5.74
N ARG A 594 17.87 22.39 6.58
CA ARG A 594 17.50 23.79 6.33
C ARG A 594 18.47 24.42 5.35
N ASN A 595 18.00 24.77 4.15
CA ASN A 595 18.72 25.62 3.22
C ASN A 595 18.94 27.01 3.82
N ASN A 596 20.06 27.66 3.48
CA ASN A 596 20.44 28.96 4.04
C ASN A 596 20.55 30.07 2.98
N GLY A 597 20.19 29.79 1.73
CA GLY A 597 20.05 30.78 0.67
C GLY A 597 18.99 30.39 -0.36
N THR A 598 18.35 31.41 -0.95
CA THR A 598 17.42 31.29 -2.07
C THR A 598 17.71 32.36 -3.12
N ILE A 599 17.43 32.05 -4.39
CA ILE A 599 17.39 33.02 -5.50
C ILE A 599 16.17 32.76 -6.36
N VAL A 600 15.70 33.77 -7.09
CA VAL A 600 14.69 33.58 -8.14
C VAL A 600 15.43 33.38 -9.45
N SER A 601 15.26 32.20 -10.06
CA SER A 601 15.84 31.86 -11.37
C SER A 601 14.79 31.25 -12.26
N SER A 602 14.70 31.69 -13.52
CA SER A 602 13.69 31.21 -14.48
C SER A 602 12.25 31.26 -13.93
N ASN A 603 11.90 32.33 -13.22
CA ASN A 603 10.61 32.52 -12.53
C ASN A 603 10.27 31.46 -11.47
N GLN A 604 11.28 30.78 -10.93
CA GLN A 604 11.14 29.80 -9.86
C GLN A 604 12.03 30.19 -8.67
N GLU A 605 11.52 30.02 -7.45
CA GLU A 605 12.36 30.10 -6.26
C GLU A 605 13.26 28.85 -6.19
N ARG A 606 14.57 29.08 -6.19
CA ARG A 606 15.59 28.04 -6.17
C ARG A 606 16.39 28.15 -4.88
N GLU A 607 16.64 27.01 -4.25
CA GLU A 607 17.29 26.93 -2.94
C GLU A 607 18.72 26.39 -3.07
N TYR A 608 19.59 26.83 -2.16
CA TYR A 608 20.95 26.30 -2.02
C TYR A 608 21.41 26.28 -0.57
N LEU A 609 22.40 25.44 -0.29
CA LEU A 609 23.18 25.47 0.94
C LEU A 609 24.56 26.03 0.66
N LEU A 610 24.92 27.10 1.37
CA LEU A 610 26.23 27.73 1.28
C LEU A 610 27.04 27.45 2.54
N TYR A 611 28.27 27.00 2.35
CA TYR A 611 29.27 26.86 3.40
C TYR A 611 30.41 27.86 3.19
N VAL A 612 30.55 28.77 4.13
CA VAL A 612 31.64 29.76 4.17
C VAL A 612 32.57 29.37 5.32
N PRO A 613 33.85 29.03 5.06
CA PRO A 613 34.76 28.60 6.11
C PRO A 613 35.11 29.76 7.05
N ARG A 614 35.48 29.45 8.29
CA ARG A 614 35.87 30.49 9.27
C ARG A 614 37.11 31.28 8.87
N SER A 615 37.94 30.69 8.01
CA SER A 615 39.14 31.29 7.44
C SER A 615 38.86 32.27 6.29
N TYR A 616 37.60 32.45 5.88
CA TYR A 616 37.24 33.39 4.82
C TYR A 616 37.60 34.84 5.16
N ASP A 617 38.30 35.50 4.23
CA ASP A 617 38.71 36.90 4.31
C ASP A 617 38.17 37.65 3.10
N ARG A 618 37.31 38.63 3.33
CA ARG A 618 36.67 39.44 2.27
C ARG A 618 37.69 40.21 1.40
N ASN A 619 38.92 40.38 1.87
CA ASN A 619 39.96 41.07 1.11
C ASN A 619 40.75 40.16 0.18
N LYS A 620 40.51 38.84 0.21
CA LYS A 620 41.26 37.85 -0.58
C LYS A 620 40.35 37.17 -1.61
N PRO A 621 40.74 37.15 -2.90
CA PRO A 621 40.07 36.32 -3.90
C PRO A 621 40.03 34.86 -3.43
N THR A 622 38.82 34.31 -3.31
CA THR A 622 38.55 33.00 -2.70
C THR A 622 37.98 32.03 -3.73
N PRO A 623 38.46 30.78 -3.82
CA PRO A 623 37.88 29.77 -4.72
C PRO A 623 36.45 29.39 -4.35
N LEU A 624 35.66 29.00 -5.35
CA LEU A 624 34.30 28.48 -5.19
C LEU A 624 34.21 27.05 -5.72
N VAL A 625 33.61 26.14 -4.94
CA VAL A 625 33.25 24.79 -5.37
C VAL A 625 31.73 24.65 -5.37
N ILE A 626 31.15 24.25 -6.50
CA ILE A 626 29.73 23.99 -6.69
C ILE A 626 29.53 22.47 -6.67
N SER A 627 28.99 21.92 -5.59
CA SER A 627 28.84 20.46 -5.41
C SER A 627 27.38 20.01 -5.52
N MET A 628 27.05 19.28 -6.57
CA MET A 628 25.68 18.92 -6.96
C MET A 628 25.29 17.52 -6.50
N HIS A 629 24.08 17.42 -5.94
CA HIS A 629 23.54 16.16 -5.41
C HIS A 629 23.08 15.20 -6.52
N GLY A 630 23.01 13.89 -6.23
CA GLY A 630 22.47 12.88 -7.15
C GLY A 630 20.94 12.88 -7.26
N ALA A 631 20.39 12.11 -8.19
CA ALA A 631 18.94 12.06 -8.41
C ALA A 631 18.18 11.57 -7.16
N GLY A 632 17.08 12.25 -6.85
CA GLY A 632 16.24 11.98 -5.67
C GLY A 632 16.86 12.38 -4.33
N THR A 633 18.01 13.04 -4.34
CA THR A 633 18.68 13.50 -3.11
C THR A 633 18.59 15.03 -2.97
N TRP A 634 19.30 15.62 -2.02
CA TRP A 634 19.18 17.04 -1.68
C TRP A 634 20.52 17.63 -1.20
N PRO A 635 20.67 18.97 -1.16
CA PRO A 635 21.92 19.64 -0.81
C PRO A 635 22.61 19.14 0.46
N ALA A 636 21.87 19.01 1.58
CA ALA A 636 22.46 18.59 2.85
C ALA A 636 23.03 17.17 2.82
N LEU A 637 22.46 16.27 2.01
CA LEU A 637 23.03 14.95 1.81
C LEU A 637 24.36 15.06 1.07
N GLN A 638 24.41 15.79 -0.05
CA GLN A 638 25.63 15.97 -0.83
C GLN A 638 26.74 16.59 0.03
N MET A 639 26.40 17.57 0.87
CA MET A 639 27.30 18.17 1.85
C MET A 639 27.89 17.13 2.82
N ASN A 640 27.06 16.26 3.39
CA ASN A 640 27.51 15.24 4.34
C ASN A 640 28.31 14.13 3.67
N LEU A 641 27.91 13.71 2.47
CA LEU A 641 28.50 12.62 1.71
C LEU A 641 29.86 13.01 1.12
N SER A 642 29.98 14.19 0.52
CA SER A 642 31.22 14.70 -0.06
C SER A 642 32.23 15.19 0.99
N ARG A 643 31.77 15.60 2.18
CA ARG A 643 32.61 16.17 3.25
C ARG A 643 33.44 17.40 2.84
N TRP A 644 33.05 18.07 1.77
CA TRP A 644 33.71 19.28 1.26
C TRP A 644 33.90 20.36 2.34
N ASN A 645 32.92 20.57 3.23
CA ASN A 645 33.01 21.55 4.33
C ASN A 645 34.26 21.39 5.20
N ARG A 646 34.66 20.14 5.50
CA ARG A 646 35.85 19.89 6.31
C ARG A 646 37.10 20.37 5.58
N LEU A 647 37.21 20.08 4.29
CA LEU A 647 38.35 20.49 3.48
C LEU A 647 38.35 22.01 3.22
N ALA A 648 37.17 22.61 3.09
CA ALA A 648 36.98 24.06 2.97
C ALA A 648 37.52 24.80 4.20
N GLU A 649 37.30 24.30 5.41
CA GLU A 649 37.93 24.86 6.64
C GLU A 649 39.46 24.74 6.61
N GLU A 650 39.97 23.59 6.16
CA GLU A 650 41.41 23.30 6.10
C GLU A 650 42.14 24.15 5.03
N GLN A 651 41.45 24.54 3.95
CA GLN A 651 42.09 25.09 2.74
C GLN A 651 41.58 26.48 2.31
N GLY A 652 40.53 27.01 2.94
CA GLY A 652 40.05 28.38 2.72
C GLY A 652 39.36 28.61 1.38
N PHE A 653 38.37 27.78 1.03
CA PHE A 653 37.49 27.98 -0.13
C PHE A 653 36.02 27.89 0.25
N ILE A 654 35.14 28.51 -0.54
CA ILE A 654 33.68 28.48 -0.32
C ILE A 654 33.08 27.28 -1.06
N VAL A 655 32.05 26.65 -0.48
CA VAL A 655 31.32 25.54 -1.10
C VAL A 655 29.85 25.88 -1.17
N VAL A 656 29.24 25.69 -2.32
CA VAL A 656 27.79 25.81 -2.51
C VAL A 656 27.21 24.48 -2.98
N TYR A 657 26.09 24.09 -2.38
CA TYR A 657 25.31 22.90 -2.68
C TYR A 657 23.93 23.33 -3.20
N PRO A 658 23.79 23.53 -4.51
CA PRO A 658 22.53 23.94 -5.11
C PRO A 658 21.51 22.79 -5.12
N SER A 659 20.21 23.10 -5.06
CA SER A 659 19.13 22.11 -5.17
C SER A 659 18.63 21.99 -6.61
N GLY A 660 18.53 20.75 -7.10
CA GLY A 660 17.71 20.40 -8.24
C GLY A 660 16.21 20.62 -7.97
N THR A 661 15.38 20.43 -8.99
CA THR A 661 13.94 20.66 -8.94
C THR A 661 13.14 19.35 -8.95
N ASP A 662 11.83 19.45 -8.76
CA ASP A 662 10.86 18.36 -8.86
C ASP A 662 10.99 17.27 -7.78
N PHE A 663 10.10 16.28 -7.84
CA PHE A 663 10.14 15.10 -6.98
C PHE A 663 10.06 13.81 -7.83
N PRO A 664 11.07 12.92 -7.76
CA PRO A 664 12.34 13.07 -7.03
C PRO A 664 13.16 14.27 -7.53
N ARG A 665 13.93 14.92 -6.64
CA ARG A 665 14.76 16.08 -7.00
C ARG A 665 15.84 15.68 -8.01
N ILE A 666 15.83 16.27 -9.19
CA ILE A 666 16.80 15.97 -10.26
C ILE A 666 17.31 17.24 -10.94
N TRP A 667 18.42 17.08 -11.65
CA TRP A 667 18.97 18.03 -12.60
C TRP A 667 18.44 17.69 -14.00
N HIS A 668 17.72 18.62 -14.59
CA HIS A 668 17.13 18.55 -15.92
C HIS A 668 18.16 18.98 -16.96
N ALA A 669 18.76 17.97 -17.58
CA ALA A 669 19.72 18.16 -18.64
C ALA A 669 19.13 17.89 -20.05
N GLN A 670 17.80 17.83 -20.17
CA GLN A 670 17.10 17.62 -21.46
C GLN A 670 16.09 18.72 -21.73
N LEU A 671 16.35 19.53 -22.76
CA LEU A 671 15.35 20.14 -23.64
C LEU A 671 16.04 20.49 -24.99
N PRO A 672 15.48 20.14 -26.16
CA PRO A 672 15.98 20.64 -27.45
C PRO A 672 15.41 22.05 -27.71
N GLY A 673 16.28 23.03 -27.99
CA GLY A 673 15.88 24.33 -28.56
C GLY A 673 16.47 25.58 -27.88
N ALA A 674 17.53 26.13 -28.49
CA ALA A 674 17.98 27.54 -28.46
C ALA A 674 18.04 28.31 -27.11
N GLY A 675 18.40 27.69 -25.99
CA GLY A 675 18.75 28.39 -24.75
C GLY A 675 19.40 27.50 -23.68
N LEU A 676 20.04 28.11 -22.67
CA LEU A 676 20.49 27.39 -21.47
C LEU A 676 19.28 26.71 -20.80
N THR A 677 19.45 25.47 -20.31
CA THR A 677 18.40 24.84 -19.50
C THR A 677 18.15 25.66 -18.23
N ALA A 678 16.97 25.51 -17.63
CA ALA A 678 16.63 26.22 -16.39
C ALA A 678 17.65 25.95 -15.28
N ASP A 679 18.22 24.73 -15.21
CA ASP A 679 19.25 24.38 -14.25
C ASP A 679 20.62 24.98 -14.58
N VAL A 680 21.03 25.03 -15.85
CA VAL A 680 22.27 25.72 -16.23
C VAL A 680 22.15 27.22 -15.92
N ARG A 681 21.02 27.84 -16.24
CA ARG A 681 20.75 29.25 -15.93
C ARG A 681 20.78 29.49 -14.42
N PHE A 682 20.13 28.62 -13.64
CA PHE A 682 20.16 28.70 -12.19
C PHE A 682 21.59 28.66 -11.63
N ILE A 683 22.43 27.74 -12.10
CA ILE A 683 23.83 27.68 -11.63
C ILE A 683 24.61 28.94 -12.06
N SER A 684 24.41 29.45 -13.27
CA SER A 684 25.05 30.69 -13.72
C SER A 684 24.64 31.89 -12.86
N GLU A 685 23.34 32.08 -12.62
CA GLU A 685 22.82 33.18 -11.80
C GLU A 685 23.21 33.04 -10.32
N LEU A 686 23.38 31.80 -9.84
CA LEU A 686 23.91 31.52 -8.52
C LEU A 686 25.38 31.94 -8.40
N ILE A 687 26.20 31.70 -9.42
CA ILE A 687 27.58 32.20 -9.45
C ILE A 687 27.57 33.73 -9.36
N ASP A 688 26.78 34.41 -10.21
CA ASP A 688 26.69 35.87 -10.20
C ASP A 688 26.26 36.41 -8.82
N THR A 689 25.29 35.76 -8.18
CA THR A 689 24.81 36.11 -6.85
C THR A 689 25.90 35.97 -5.78
N LEU A 690 26.69 34.90 -5.84
CA LEU A 690 27.77 34.65 -4.89
C LEU A 690 28.96 35.57 -5.13
N GLU A 691 29.31 35.88 -6.39
CA GLU A 691 30.34 36.87 -6.75
C GLU A 691 29.97 38.28 -6.28
N ALA A 692 28.69 38.65 -6.32
CA ALA A 692 28.21 39.93 -5.80
C ALA A 692 28.30 40.04 -4.26
N THR A 693 28.27 38.90 -3.56
CA THR A 693 28.21 38.84 -2.09
C THR A 693 29.56 38.54 -1.43
N TYR A 694 30.41 37.77 -2.11
CA TYR A 694 31.70 37.29 -1.63
C TYR A 694 32.80 37.63 -2.62
N HIS A 695 34.05 37.79 -2.15
CA HIS A 695 35.21 38.05 -3.00
C HIS A 695 35.68 36.75 -3.67
N ILE A 696 34.83 36.19 -4.53
CA ILE A 696 35.13 34.97 -5.29
C ILE A 696 36.18 35.29 -6.35
N ASP A 697 37.12 34.38 -6.54
CA ASP A 697 38.09 34.45 -7.64
C ASP A 697 37.47 33.83 -8.90
N PRO A 698 37.14 34.63 -9.93
CA PRO A 698 36.49 34.12 -11.15
C PRO A 698 37.37 33.14 -11.93
N SER A 699 38.69 33.11 -11.66
CA SER A 699 39.59 32.13 -12.26
C SER A 699 39.63 30.78 -11.53
N ARG A 700 38.93 30.65 -10.40
CA ARG A 700 38.92 29.47 -9.50
C ARG A 700 37.50 29.09 -9.06
N ILE A 701 36.60 28.98 -10.02
CA ILE A 701 35.26 28.41 -9.85
C ILE A 701 35.27 26.98 -10.39
N TYR A 702 34.86 26.02 -9.58
CA TYR A 702 34.88 24.59 -9.88
C TYR A 702 33.50 23.99 -9.68
N ALA A 703 33.18 22.92 -10.42
CA ALA A 703 31.92 22.20 -10.25
C ALA A 703 32.15 20.70 -10.10
N ASP A 704 31.41 20.06 -9.20
CA ASP A 704 31.39 18.61 -9.05
C ASP A 704 30.00 18.05 -8.80
N GLY A 705 29.87 16.73 -8.86
CA GLY A 705 28.68 16.07 -8.38
C GLY A 705 28.72 14.55 -8.42
N LEU A 706 27.73 13.94 -7.75
CA LEU A 706 27.47 12.50 -7.75
C LEU A 706 26.35 12.16 -8.74
N SER A 707 26.48 11.07 -9.51
CA SER A 707 25.37 10.53 -10.30
C SER A 707 24.78 11.55 -11.27
N ASN A 708 23.48 11.83 -11.22
CA ASN A 708 22.83 12.90 -11.98
C ASN A 708 23.48 14.29 -11.78
N GLY A 709 24.01 14.59 -10.58
CA GLY A 709 24.81 15.81 -10.34
C GLY A 709 26.18 15.77 -11.04
N GLY A 710 26.79 14.60 -11.18
CA GLY A 710 28.00 14.42 -12.00
C GLY A 710 27.71 14.62 -13.49
N GLY A 711 26.54 14.14 -13.95
CA GLY A 711 26.05 14.42 -15.30
C GLY A 711 25.82 15.91 -15.53
N MET A 712 25.28 16.62 -14.53
CA MET A 712 25.16 18.07 -14.57
C MET A 712 26.53 18.77 -14.61
N ALA A 713 27.53 18.30 -13.87
CA ALA A 713 28.90 18.83 -13.96
C ALA A 713 29.48 18.71 -15.39
N PHE A 714 29.17 17.63 -16.11
CA PHE A 714 29.49 17.52 -17.53
C PHE A 714 28.76 18.59 -18.37
N VAL A 715 27.45 18.81 -18.18
CA VAL A 715 26.72 19.89 -18.87
C VAL A 715 27.40 21.23 -18.67
N LEU A 716 27.70 21.56 -17.40
CA LEU A 716 28.31 22.83 -17.06
C LEU A 716 29.69 23.01 -17.71
N SER A 717 30.45 21.93 -17.91
CA SER A 717 31.70 21.95 -18.67
C SER A 717 31.52 22.34 -20.14
N CYS A 718 30.32 22.21 -20.70
CA CYS A 718 30.02 22.48 -22.11
C CYS A 718 29.28 23.80 -22.30
N THR A 719 28.47 24.20 -21.30
CA THR A 719 27.62 25.40 -21.39
C THR A 719 28.14 26.60 -20.61
N LEU A 720 29.00 26.39 -19.60
CA LEU A 720 29.60 27.44 -18.75
C LEU A 720 31.14 27.29 -18.68
N SER A 721 31.78 26.82 -19.75
CA SER A 721 33.23 26.61 -19.79
C SER A 721 34.06 27.89 -19.72
N ASP A 722 33.43 29.05 -19.93
CA ASP A 722 33.98 30.39 -19.72
C ASP A 722 33.89 30.85 -18.26
N ARG A 723 33.18 30.12 -17.40
CA ARG A 723 33.06 30.42 -15.96
C ARG A 723 33.68 29.35 -15.08
N ILE A 724 33.73 28.10 -15.54
CA ILE A 724 34.19 26.95 -14.74
C ILE A 724 35.60 26.53 -15.15
N ALA A 725 36.53 26.58 -14.19
CA ALA A 725 37.93 26.29 -14.40
C ALA A 725 38.23 24.79 -14.58
N ALA A 726 37.53 23.91 -13.84
CA ALA A 726 37.64 22.45 -13.93
C ALA A 726 36.40 21.76 -13.33
N VAL A 727 36.16 20.50 -13.70
CA VAL A 727 35.03 19.71 -13.20
C VAL A 727 35.44 18.37 -12.58
N GLY A 728 34.70 17.96 -11.55
CA GLY A 728 34.85 16.70 -10.84
C GLY A 728 33.60 15.82 -10.96
N MET A 729 33.75 14.52 -11.20
CA MET A 729 32.61 13.62 -11.40
C MET A 729 32.76 12.35 -10.58
N VAL A 730 31.71 11.95 -9.87
CA VAL A 730 31.67 10.70 -9.10
C VAL A 730 30.47 9.87 -9.55
N GLY A 731 30.71 8.62 -9.96
CA GLY A 731 29.65 7.68 -10.37
C GLY A 731 28.68 8.33 -11.37
N SER A 732 29.19 9.06 -12.36
CA SER A 732 28.40 10.07 -13.06
C SER A 732 27.37 9.47 -14.01
N ALA A 733 26.18 10.07 -14.07
CA ALA A 733 25.10 9.65 -14.93
C ALA A 733 25.22 10.25 -16.35
N GLN A 734 26.05 9.64 -17.19
CA GLN A 734 26.45 10.16 -18.50
C GLN A 734 25.44 9.88 -19.64
N PHE A 735 24.22 10.40 -19.53
CA PHE A 735 23.19 10.23 -20.58
C PHE A 735 23.20 11.32 -21.66
N LEU A 736 24.06 12.31 -21.52
CA LEU A 736 23.99 13.55 -22.28
C LEU A 736 24.80 13.46 -23.56
N PRO A 737 24.25 13.91 -24.69
CA PRO A 737 24.94 13.83 -25.96
C PRO A 737 26.08 14.86 -26.01
N TRP A 738 27.22 14.43 -26.54
CA TRP A 738 28.39 15.29 -26.79
C TRP A 738 28.08 16.51 -27.68
N SER A 739 26.95 16.52 -28.38
CA SER A 739 26.51 17.67 -29.20
C SER A 739 26.25 18.96 -28.41
N TRP A 740 26.18 18.89 -27.07
CA TRP A 740 26.05 20.06 -26.20
C TRP A 740 27.37 20.80 -26.01
N CYS A 741 28.49 20.15 -26.31
CA CYS A 741 29.82 20.71 -26.20
C CYS A 741 30.19 21.34 -27.54
N THR A 742 29.51 22.43 -27.87
CA THR A 742 29.80 23.26 -29.05
C THR A 742 30.96 24.23 -28.81
N ASP A 743 31.40 24.35 -27.56
CA ASP A 743 32.50 25.20 -27.15
C ASP A 743 33.85 24.69 -27.69
N GLN A 744 34.79 25.62 -27.89
CA GLN A 744 36.12 25.32 -28.42
C GLN A 744 37.18 25.17 -27.32
N ARG A 745 36.80 25.34 -26.04
CA ARG A 745 37.72 25.33 -24.91
C ARG A 745 37.90 23.90 -24.36
N ALA A 746 39.15 23.52 -24.11
CA ALA A 746 39.45 22.31 -23.37
C ALA A 746 39.20 22.53 -21.86
N VAL A 747 38.39 21.67 -21.23
CA VAL A 747 38.02 21.80 -19.80
C VAL A 747 38.65 20.66 -19.00
N PRO A 748 39.52 20.96 -18.01
CA PRO A 748 40.13 19.94 -17.16
C PRO A 748 39.08 19.13 -16.40
N MET A 749 39.29 17.83 -16.30
CA MET A 749 38.33 16.89 -15.75
C MET A 749 38.96 15.79 -14.91
N ILE A 750 38.38 15.54 -13.74
CA ILE A 750 38.70 14.41 -12.87
C ILE A 750 37.45 13.58 -12.58
N ALA A 751 37.52 12.27 -12.74
CA ALA A 751 36.41 11.35 -12.53
C ALA A 751 36.76 10.20 -11.56
N PHE A 752 35.77 9.71 -10.82
CA PHE A 752 35.85 8.55 -9.93
C PHE A 752 34.69 7.61 -10.21
N HIS A 753 34.98 6.34 -10.45
CA HIS A 753 33.93 5.37 -10.79
C HIS A 753 34.26 3.97 -10.28
N GLY A 754 33.27 3.32 -9.67
CA GLY A 754 33.41 1.98 -9.12
C GLY A 754 33.06 0.89 -10.13
N THR A 755 33.83 -0.20 -10.20
CA THR A 755 33.57 -1.30 -11.15
C THR A 755 32.34 -2.15 -10.79
N ALA A 756 31.91 -2.11 -9.52
CA ALA A 756 30.70 -2.77 -9.01
C ALA A 756 29.49 -1.81 -8.87
N ASP A 757 29.52 -0.66 -9.54
CA ASP A 757 28.41 0.29 -9.59
C ASP A 757 27.20 -0.31 -10.33
N ARG A 758 26.10 -0.55 -9.60
CA ARG A 758 24.85 -1.12 -10.13
C ARG A 758 23.87 -0.05 -10.63
N VAL A 759 24.14 1.23 -10.38
CA VAL A 759 23.23 2.34 -10.69
C VAL A 759 23.65 2.98 -12.00
N THR A 760 24.93 3.34 -12.12
CA THR A 760 25.61 3.81 -13.32
C THR A 760 26.71 2.80 -13.69
N PRO A 761 26.41 1.73 -14.43
CA PRO A 761 27.36 0.65 -14.69
C PRO A 761 28.67 1.13 -15.33
N TYR A 762 29.81 0.72 -14.77
CA TYR A 762 31.14 1.13 -15.23
C TYR A 762 31.42 0.79 -16.70
N HIS A 763 30.95 -0.38 -17.15
CA HIS A 763 31.08 -0.85 -18.53
C HIS A 763 29.90 -0.44 -19.43
N GLY A 764 29.04 0.47 -18.95
CA GLY A 764 27.83 0.88 -19.65
C GLY A 764 26.72 -0.18 -19.62
N GLY A 765 25.62 0.13 -20.33
CA GLY A 765 24.45 -0.75 -20.44
C GLY A 765 23.19 -0.22 -19.75
N LEU A 766 22.14 -1.05 -19.76
CA LEU A 766 20.84 -0.71 -19.17
C LEU A 766 20.92 -0.71 -17.65
N SER A 767 20.16 0.18 -17.02
CA SER A 767 20.02 0.27 -15.57
C SER A 767 18.54 0.40 -15.21
N SER A 768 18.13 -0.18 -14.09
CA SER A 768 16.73 -0.10 -13.63
C SER A 768 16.30 1.32 -13.23
N VAL A 769 17.26 2.24 -13.05
CA VAL A 769 17.00 3.62 -12.63
C VAL A 769 16.96 4.61 -13.78
N ALA A 770 17.13 4.16 -15.03
CA ALA A 770 17.16 5.05 -16.18
C ALA A 770 16.62 4.41 -17.46
N PRO A 771 15.92 5.19 -18.32
CA PRO A 771 15.31 4.67 -19.54
C PRO A 771 16.33 4.43 -20.67
N ASN A 772 17.46 5.12 -20.66
CA ASN A 772 18.49 5.04 -21.69
C ASN A 772 19.72 4.28 -21.18
N PRO A 773 20.46 3.56 -22.05
CA PRO A 773 21.68 2.88 -21.65
C PRO A 773 22.80 3.88 -21.33
N PHE A 774 23.62 3.55 -20.33
CA PHE A 774 24.84 4.29 -20.01
C PHE A 774 25.98 3.95 -20.96
N PRO A 775 26.88 4.91 -21.25
CA PRO A 775 28.10 4.64 -21.98
C PRO A 775 29.12 3.89 -21.11
N ASP A 776 30.05 3.17 -21.76
CA ASP A 776 31.25 2.64 -21.11
C ASP A 776 32.14 3.79 -20.61
N ILE A 777 32.49 3.78 -19.33
CA ILE A 777 33.18 4.89 -18.66
C ILE A 777 34.60 5.12 -19.24
N PRO A 778 35.46 4.10 -19.41
CA PRO A 778 36.75 4.26 -20.09
C PRO A 778 36.63 4.91 -21.47
N THR A 779 35.66 4.47 -22.27
CA THR A 779 35.39 5.03 -23.60
C THR A 779 34.93 6.48 -23.51
N TRP A 780 34.05 6.79 -22.56
CA TRP A 780 33.56 8.14 -22.35
C TRP A 780 34.68 9.10 -21.92
N VAL A 781 35.58 8.68 -21.03
CA VAL A 781 36.76 9.46 -20.62
C VAL A 781 37.72 9.66 -21.79
N ALA A 782 37.93 8.64 -22.63
CA ALA A 782 38.73 8.79 -23.85
C ALA A 782 38.12 9.80 -24.83
N ASN A 783 36.79 9.90 -24.91
CA ASN A 783 36.11 10.94 -25.71
C ASN A 783 36.39 12.34 -25.16
N TRP A 784 36.42 12.50 -23.83
CA TRP A 784 36.83 13.75 -23.20
C TRP A 784 38.28 14.11 -23.52
N ALA A 785 39.20 13.15 -23.44
CA ALA A 785 40.60 13.36 -23.79
C ALA A 785 40.75 13.83 -25.25
N ARG A 786 39.92 13.33 -26.17
CA ARG A 786 39.86 13.83 -27.56
C ARG A 786 39.32 15.26 -27.64
N ARG A 787 38.27 15.60 -26.89
CA ARG A 787 37.78 16.99 -26.77
C ARG A 787 38.89 17.94 -26.28
N ASN A 788 39.66 17.50 -25.29
CA ASN A 788 40.78 18.26 -24.73
C ASN A 788 42.08 18.16 -25.54
N ARG A 789 42.07 17.48 -26.69
CA ARG A 789 43.24 17.31 -27.59
C ARG A 789 44.48 16.78 -26.84
N CYS A 790 44.26 15.83 -25.94
CA CYS A 790 45.34 15.17 -25.19
C CYS A 790 46.12 14.18 -26.06
N ALA A 791 47.27 13.73 -25.56
CA ALA A 791 47.98 12.60 -26.14
C ALA A 791 47.08 11.35 -26.16
N PRO A 792 47.14 10.52 -27.22
CA PRO A 792 46.18 9.43 -27.42
C PRO A 792 46.39 8.25 -26.46
N THR A 793 47.58 8.10 -25.87
CA THR A 793 47.91 7.01 -24.95
C THR A 793 47.88 7.51 -23.52
N PRO A 794 46.98 7.00 -22.66
CA PRO A 794 46.96 7.35 -21.26
C PRO A 794 48.07 6.62 -20.48
N VAL A 795 48.39 7.15 -19.30
CA VAL A 795 49.30 6.53 -18.31
C VAL A 795 48.48 6.08 -17.12
N ASP A 796 48.60 4.79 -16.78
CA ASP A 796 47.98 4.21 -15.59
C ASP A 796 48.98 4.16 -14.44
N SER A 797 48.51 4.43 -13.23
CA SER A 797 49.28 4.36 -11.99
C SER A 797 48.42 3.77 -10.89
N GLU A 798 49.00 2.90 -10.07
CA GLU A 798 48.33 2.34 -8.90
C GLU A 798 48.38 3.35 -7.75
N VAL A 799 47.22 3.74 -7.22
CA VAL A 799 47.10 4.66 -6.08
C VAL A 799 46.90 3.88 -4.79
N ALA A 800 46.19 2.76 -4.87
CA ALA A 800 45.98 1.78 -3.81
C ALA A 800 45.68 0.42 -4.46
N PRO A 801 45.68 -0.70 -3.70
CA PRO A 801 45.45 -2.04 -4.26
C PRO A 801 44.12 -2.19 -5.04
N ASP A 802 43.10 -1.40 -4.68
CA ASP A 802 41.79 -1.35 -5.34
C ASP A 802 41.58 -0.07 -6.18
N VAL A 803 42.60 0.75 -6.41
CA VAL A 803 42.43 2.05 -7.06
C VAL A 803 43.50 2.29 -8.14
N ILE A 804 43.05 2.35 -9.39
CA ILE A 804 43.87 2.68 -10.55
C ILE A 804 43.57 4.10 -11.00
N ARG A 805 44.60 4.94 -11.12
CA ARG A 805 44.51 6.28 -11.71
C ARG A 805 45.03 6.25 -13.14
N ARG A 806 44.14 6.54 -14.08
CA ARG A 806 44.42 6.75 -15.50
C ARG A 806 44.51 8.24 -15.81
N THR A 807 45.59 8.68 -16.44
CA THR A 807 45.82 10.09 -16.81
C THR A 807 46.09 10.24 -18.29
N TYR A 808 45.37 11.14 -18.96
CA TYR A 808 45.73 11.63 -20.29
C TYR A 808 46.51 12.92 -20.13
N ALA A 809 47.76 12.91 -20.55
CA ALA A 809 48.69 14.03 -20.46
C ALA A 809 48.76 14.84 -21.76
N ASN A 810 49.48 15.97 -21.71
CA ASN A 810 49.74 16.86 -22.84
C ASN A 810 48.45 17.35 -23.52
N CYS A 811 47.43 17.67 -22.72
CA CYS A 811 46.19 18.23 -23.20
C CYS A 811 46.35 19.71 -23.56
N ALA A 812 45.54 20.18 -24.51
CA ALA A 812 45.47 21.60 -24.82
C ALA A 812 45.07 22.40 -23.58
N ASP A 813 45.60 23.63 -23.45
CA ASP A 813 45.30 24.55 -22.35
C ASP A 813 45.58 24.01 -20.93
N HIS A 814 46.43 22.99 -20.82
CA HIS A 814 46.63 22.20 -19.59
C HIS A 814 45.31 21.63 -19.04
N ALA A 815 44.41 21.22 -19.93
CA ALA A 815 43.13 20.65 -19.55
C ALA A 815 43.26 19.14 -19.31
N ASP A 816 43.96 18.76 -18.26
CA ASP A 816 44.25 17.35 -17.96
C ASP A 816 42.96 16.54 -17.75
N VAL A 817 43.01 15.26 -18.12
CA VAL A 817 41.88 14.32 -17.97
C VAL A 817 42.32 13.13 -17.14
N VAL A 818 41.68 12.94 -15.99
CA VAL A 818 42.04 11.93 -15.00
C VAL A 818 40.83 11.07 -14.63
N LEU A 819 41.00 9.75 -14.63
CA LEU A 819 40.00 8.79 -14.16
C LEU A 819 40.60 7.95 -13.02
N TYR A 820 39.87 7.86 -11.91
CA TYR A 820 40.11 6.91 -10.83
C TYR A 820 39.10 5.77 -10.94
N THR A 821 39.60 4.59 -11.27
CA THR A 821 38.83 3.34 -11.27
C THR A 821 38.98 2.69 -9.90
N VAL A 822 37.85 2.47 -9.22
CA VAL A 822 37.80 1.82 -7.90
C VAL A 822 37.30 0.40 -8.07
N GLU A 823 38.20 -0.57 -8.01
CA GLU A 823 37.91 -1.98 -8.21
C GLU A 823 37.03 -2.52 -7.06
N GLY A 824 35.89 -3.13 -7.39
CA GLY A 824 34.88 -3.56 -6.41
C GLY A 824 34.11 -2.41 -5.74
N GLY A 825 34.42 -1.15 -6.06
CA GLY A 825 33.69 0.02 -5.56
C GLY A 825 32.30 0.14 -6.20
N GLY A 826 31.35 0.69 -5.46
CA GLY A 826 30.00 0.97 -5.90
C GLY A 826 29.74 2.43 -6.32
N HIS A 827 28.48 2.73 -6.61
CA HIS A 827 27.82 4.04 -6.78
C HIS A 827 27.85 4.90 -5.50
N SER A 828 29.05 5.24 -5.06
CA SER A 828 29.30 5.90 -3.79
C SER A 828 30.36 6.98 -3.95
N TRP A 829 30.51 7.83 -2.93
CA TRP A 829 31.59 8.81 -2.88
C TRP A 829 32.82 8.21 -2.21
N PRO A 830 33.94 7.94 -2.93
CA PRO A 830 35.12 7.36 -2.32
C PRO A 830 35.67 8.24 -1.19
N GLY A 831 35.88 7.64 -0.02
CA GLY A 831 36.28 8.35 1.21
C GLY A 831 35.16 9.09 1.94
N GLY A 832 33.96 9.18 1.34
CA GLY A 832 32.76 9.82 1.88
C GLY A 832 32.00 8.98 2.92
N GLU A 833 30.80 9.41 3.31
CA GLU A 833 29.93 8.57 4.15
C GLU A 833 29.43 7.34 3.37
N PRO A 834 29.32 6.16 4.03
CA PRO A 834 28.90 4.95 3.33
C PRO A 834 27.43 5.04 2.94
N VAL A 835 27.13 4.60 1.72
CA VAL A 835 25.79 4.54 1.14
C VAL A 835 25.26 3.10 1.13
N PRO A 836 23.97 2.84 0.83
CA PRO A 836 23.41 1.50 0.86
C PRO A 836 24.16 0.51 -0.04
N GLU A 837 24.99 -0.37 0.50
CA GLU A 837 25.79 -1.31 -0.31
C GLU A 837 24.96 -2.22 -1.23
N TRP A 838 23.72 -2.49 -0.84
CA TRP A 838 22.84 -3.34 -1.61
C TRP A 838 22.30 -2.69 -2.90
N LEU A 839 22.14 -1.36 -2.88
CA LEU A 839 21.68 -0.55 -4.01
C LEU A 839 22.87 0.03 -4.77
N CYS A 840 23.76 0.64 -4.01
CA CYS A 840 24.86 1.43 -4.51
C CYS A 840 26.15 0.61 -4.60
N GLY A 841 26.31 -0.53 -3.94
CA GLY A 841 27.60 -1.23 -3.85
C GLY A 841 28.54 -0.65 -2.78
N PRO A 842 29.71 -1.27 -2.55
CA PRO A 842 30.64 -0.90 -1.47
C PRO A 842 31.19 0.52 -1.61
N THR A 843 31.32 1.24 -0.48
CA THR A 843 32.00 2.55 -0.45
C THR A 843 33.49 2.37 -0.12
N SER A 844 34.37 2.58 -1.10
CA SER A 844 35.82 2.45 -0.86
C SER A 844 36.33 3.55 0.09
N ARG A 845 37.28 3.16 0.95
CA ARG A 845 38.02 4.04 1.86
C ARG A 845 39.47 4.26 1.43
N SER A 846 39.90 3.60 0.35
CA SER A 846 41.29 3.61 -0.11
C SER A 846 41.69 4.90 -0.82
N VAL A 847 40.71 5.70 -1.28
CA VAL A 847 40.94 7.01 -1.88
C VAL A 847 39.90 8.02 -1.37
N ASP A 848 40.36 9.24 -1.09
CA ASP A 848 39.50 10.38 -0.71
C ASP A 848 39.26 11.23 -1.96
N ALA A 849 38.09 11.03 -2.60
CA ALA A 849 37.76 11.71 -3.85
C ALA A 849 37.78 13.23 -3.70
N THR A 850 37.29 13.74 -2.57
CA THR A 850 37.22 15.17 -2.27
C THR A 850 38.61 15.81 -2.22
N ARG A 851 39.57 15.17 -1.55
CA ARG A 851 40.96 15.67 -1.51
C ARG A 851 41.65 15.59 -2.86
N GLN A 852 41.46 14.50 -3.60
CA GLN A 852 42.04 14.34 -4.93
C GLN A 852 41.46 15.35 -5.93
N MET A 853 40.15 15.60 -5.87
CA MET A 853 39.49 16.65 -6.66
C MET A 853 40.03 18.03 -6.31
N TRP A 854 40.19 18.35 -5.02
CA TRP A 854 40.72 19.65 -4.63
C TRP A 854 42.17 19.86 -5.08
N ALA A 855 43.03 18.84 -4.96
CA ALA A 855 44.39 18.90 -5.45
C ALA A 855 44.41 19.18 -6.97
N PHE A 856 43.57 18.47 -7.72
CA PHE A 856 43.39 18.70 -9.15
C PHE A 856 42.86 20.11 -9.47
N PHE A 857 41.80 20.56 -8.79
CA PHE A 857 41.23 21.89 -9.00
C PHE A 857 42.25 23.00 -8.78
N ARG A 858 43.08 22.93 -7.74
CA ARG A 858 44.09 23.94 -7.43
C ARG A 858 45.14 24.14 -8.54
N GLU A 859 45.43 23.09 -9.30
CA GLU A 859 46.39 23.13 -10.41
C GLU A 859 45.79 23.78 -11.67
N HIS A 860 44.46 23.84 -11.75
CA HIS A 860 43.73 24.27 -12.92
C HIS A 860 42.99 25.60 -12.68
N ARG A 861 43.42 26.65 -13.36
CA ARG A 861 42.79 27.98 -13.29
C ARG A 861 42.25 28.38 -14.66
N LEU A 862 41.13 29.10 -14.66
CA LEU A 862 40.58 29.65 -15.90
C LEU A 862 41.52 30.74 -16.44
N ARG A 863 42.29 30.42 -17.49
CA ARG A 863 43.14 31.38 -18.21
C ARG A 863 42.26 32.27 -19.09
N GLY A 864 42.40 33.60 -18.95
CA GLY A 864 41.66 34.61 -19.73
C GLY A 864 40.89 35.67 -18.93
N ALA A 865 40.70 35.49 -17.60
CA ALA A 865 39.97 36.47 -16.77
C ALA A 865 40.68 37.83 -16.60
N GLN A 866 41.97 37.94 -16.97
CA GLN A 866 42.73 39.19 -16.83
C GLN A 866 42.45 40.24 -17.92
N THR A 867 41.78 39.90 -19.03
CA THR A 867 41.61 40.86 -20.14
C THR A 867 40.34 41.71 -20.04
N VAL A 868 39.35 41.34 -19.22
CA VAL A 868 38.06 42.06 -19.12
C VAL A 868 38.05 43.09 -17.98
N ALA A 869 38.85 42.89 -16.92
CA ALA A 869 38.92 43.82 -15.79
C ALA A 869 39.69 45.13 -16.08
N GLN A 870 40.36 45.24 -17.23
CA GLN A 870 40.99 46.49 -17.70
C GLN A 870 40.11 47.30 -18.66
N GLN A 871 38.88 46.85 -18.96
CA GLN A 871 37.94 47.55 -19.84
C GLN A 871 36.54 47.77 -19.23
N ARG A 872 36.39 47.66 -17.90
CA ARG A 872 35.18 48.09 -17.19
C ARG A 872 35.48 49.17 -16.17
#